data_AF-A0A4V3X9Q2-F1
#
_entry.id   AF-A0A4V3X9Q2-F1
#
_cell.length_a   1.000
_cell.length_b   1.000
_cell.length_c   1.000
_cell.angle_alpha   90.00
_cell.angle_beta   90.00
_cell.angle_gamma   90.00
#
_symmetry.space_group_name_H-M   'P 1'
#
loop_
_entity.id
_entity.type
_entity.pdbx_description
1 polymer ?
#
loop_
_entity_poly.entity_id
_entity_poly.type
_entity_poly.pdbx_seq_one_letter_code
_entity_poly.pdbx_strand_id
1 'polypeptide(L)'
;MSTLRRDITTLFDYLSRQPATVQTESHVPLAGDSEYKLLIFPAPPNESSSPSSRLNNLSTLLSFLNGHLLASLPSNAGLQRSLCKPLTAALLDKLLIPSLPSSIEGLPAFLEVTRQAVQFEGEYMGHVLGDSSRDKEVEVWAKAVAGHYERKRRVDLLERARKITVREEDDSSAFRVEVVTPQDLIKKQEPTDERAVSPEEAAWGFEDEINEDAGAGEADEWGFGDEVEPEIVDDNVASESIQVDPPTEDTEDPEDAWDLDDDEPVDVNGDNSSAWDDSWGETETLVTSTSPQIQSPIPVAPPPPTPAMISSIQDKPSPSHPQGYVEKETYLVSGRVQELMWLVQDTLRESNELSSSGILSPYASTSSSPIGTWISQTTASVLDLYRALYPVAAFALLESSPKYSMRFSNDCWWLYQELAHIKAQDTPSGAYDKLKDCQERFKVLADSWFEETVDSQSQKVNDILDSAEGFVGTTDQERFDVCEAAVNQVLQNVRRFAQQVKLVLAKGKYYQAVGGVVNSALSRILDDVLALPDVTAEESHKLSELCHILAASEGLFVEDPAQPSFVVAYVPLWLKFSYLSELLEASIADISYLFEEGALVDFEISELVNLVRALFADTQLRTNTINKLMQGHPVHS
;
A
#
# COMPACT_ATOMS: atom_id res chain seq x y z
N MET A 1 52.62 37.00 2.04
CA MET A 1 52.47 35.53 2.24
C MET A 1 51.01 35.09 2.30
N SER A 2 50.13 35.73 3.08
CA SER A 2 48.69 35.38 3.15
C SER A 2 47.95 35.53 1.82
N THR A 3 48.12 36.66 1.12
CA THR A 3 47.52 36.88 -0.21
C THR A 3 48.00 35.84 -1.22
N LEU A 4 49.31 35.58 -1.27
CA LEU A 4 49.90 34.56 -2.13
C LEU A 4 49.32 33.15 -1.85
N ARG A 5 49.20 32.78 -0.56
CA ARG A 5 48.58 31.51 -0.16
C ARG A 5 47.14 31.42 -0.67
N ARG A 6 46.36 32.48 -0.47
CA ARG A 6 44.96 32.55 -0.92
C ARG A 6 44.88 32.38 -2.44
N ASP A 7 45.68 33.12 -3.19
CA ASP A 7 45.63 33.10 -4.65
C ASP A 7 46.06 31.72 -5.20
N ILE A 8 47.09 31.08 -4.64
CA ILE A 8 47.47 29.70 -4.98
C ILE A 8 46.34 28.72 -4.63
N THR A 9 45.68 28.89 -3.48
CA THR A 9 44.55 28.04 -3.08
C THR A 9 43.38 28.18 -4.07
N THR A 10 43.09 29.39 -4.53
CA THR A 10 42.04 29.59 -5.55
C THR A 10 42.37 28.91 -6.88
N LEU A 11 43.66 28.80 -7.23
CA LEU A 11 44.09 28.05 -8.41
C LEU A 11 43.92 26.54 -8.23
N PHE A 12 44.17 25.99 -7.04
CA PHE A 12 43.88 24.59 -6.74
C PHE A 12 42.39 24.29 -6.90
N ASP A 13 41.52 25.11 -6.30
CA ASP A 13 40.07 24.95 -6.43
C ASP A 13 39.61 25.04 -7.89
N TYR A 14 40.15 26.01 -8.64
CA TYR A 14 39.82 26.22 -10.04
C TYR A 14 40.21 25.02 -10.91
N LEU A 15 41.47 24.55 -10.82
CA LEU A 15 41.97 23.45 -11.65
C LEU A 15 41.39 22.09 -11.25
N SER A 16 41.02 21.90 -9.98
CA SER A 16 40.32 20.69 -9.53
C SER A 16 38.88 20.64 -10.04
N ARG A 17 38.21 21.79 -10.16
CA ARG A 17 36.79 21.87 -10.54
C ARG A 17 36.57 21.99 -12.06
N GLN A 18 37.33 22.86 -12.73
CA GLN A 18 37.09 23.25 -14.12
C GLN A 18 38.06 22.56 -15.09
N PRO A 19 37.56 22.04 -16.23
CA PRO A 19 38.39 21.68 -17.37
C PRO A 19 39.26 22.84 -17.81
N ALA A 20 40.58 22.65 -17.84
CA ALA A 20 41.52 23.66 -18.30
C ALA A 20 42.73 23.01 -18.99
N THR A 21 43.47 23.80 -19.76
CA THR A 21 44.81 23.44 -20.25
C THR A 21 45.82 24.35 -19.59
N VAL A 22 46.83 23.75 -18.93
CA VAL A 22 47.92 24.50 -18.29
C VAL A 22 49.18 24.38 -19.16
N GLN A 23 49.75 25.51 -19.57
CA GLN A 23 50.98 25.60 -20.34
C GLN A 23 52.03 26.42 -19.59
N THR A 24 53.30 26.07 -19.76
CA THR A 24 54.43 26.82 -19.19
C THR A 24 55.28 27.39 -20.31
N GLU A 25 55.57 28.69 -20.23
CA GLU A 25 56.44 29.39 -21.17
C GLU A 25 57.63 29.97 -20.40
N SER A 26 58.84 29.76 -20.90
CA SER A 26 60.06 30.38 -20.34
C SER A 26 60.70 31.29 -21.38
N HIS A 27 60.85 32.57 -21.04
CA HIS A 27 61.54 33.54 -21.89
C HIS A 27 62.84 33.97 -21.21
N VAL A 28 63.97 33.52 -21.77
CA VAL A 28 65.31 33.87 -21.29
C VAL A 28 65.95 34.83 -22.30
N PRO A 29 65.93 36.15 -22.07
CA PRO A 29 66.58 37.11 -22.96
C PRO A 29 68.12 37.11 -22.81
N LEU A 30 68.83 37.53 -23.87
CA LEU A 30 70.30 37.61 -23.89
C LEU A 30 70.89 38.65 -22.89
N ALA A 31 70.07 39.58 -22.41
CA ALA A 31 70.40 40.51 -21.33
C ALA A 31 69.10 40.94 -20.63
N GLY A 32 68.82 40.40 -19.44
CA GLY A 32 67.63 40.70 -18.63
C GLY A 32 67.33 39.56 -17.65
N ASP A 33 66.39 39.81 -16.74
CA ASP A 33 65.90 38.79 -15.81
C ASP A 33 65.04 37.74 -16.55
N SER A 34 65.21 36.46 -16.22
CA SER A 34 64.41 35.37 -16.79
C SER A 34 62.95 35.49 -16.40
N GLU A 35 62.04 35.49 -17.39
CA GLU A 35 60.59 35.52 -17.16
C GLU A 35 59.98 34.13 -17.37
N TYR A 36 59.26 33.63 -16.37
CA TYR A 36 58.54 32.35 -16.44
C TYR A 36 57.03 32.60 -16.32
N LYS A 37 56.25 32.13 -17.29
CA LYS A 37 54.79 32.30 -17.34
C LYS A 37 54.10 30.94 -17.26
N LEU A 38 53.05 30.88 -16.45
CA LEU A 38 52.11 29.78 -16.41
C LEU A 38 50.77 30.28 -16.94
N LEU A 39 50.35 29.73 -18.07
CA LEU A 39 49.12 30.12 -18.77
C LEU A 39 48.05 29.05 -18.51
N ILE A 40 46.87 29.47 -18.08
CA ILE A 40 45.73 28.59 -17.81
C ILE A 40 44.61 28.97 -18.77
N PHE A 41 44.26 28.06 -19.67
CA PHE A 41 43.19 28.26 -20.65
C PHE A 41 41.96 27.44 -20.23
N PRO A 42 40.81 28.05 -19.92
CA PRO A 42 39.57 27.30 -19.68
C PRO A 42 39.16 26.53 -20.93
N ALA A 43 38.85 25.25 -20.77
CA ALA A 43 38.22 24.47 -21.83
C ALA A 43 36.69 24.68 -21.80
N PRO A 44 35.99 24.61 -22.95
CA PRO A 44 34.54 24.74 -22.98
C PRO A 44 33.86 23.62 -22.18
N PRO A 45 32.68 23.87 -21.56
CA PRO A 45 32.03 22.92 -20.64
C PRO A 45 31.59 21.60 -21.28
N ASN A 46 31.63 21.49 -22.61
CA ASN A 46 31.18 20.32 -23.37
C ASN A 46 32.32 19.37 -23.77
N GLU A 47 33.58 19.74 -23.54
CA GLU A 47 34.71 18.83 -23.74
C GLU A 47 34.85 17.93 -22.51
N SER A 48 34.77 16.61 -22.72
CA SER A 48 34.95 15.58 -21.70
C SER A 48 36.40 15.52 -21.22
N SER A 49 36.88 16.57 -20.54
CA SER A 49 38.20 16.54 -19.92
C SER A 49 38.20 15.47 -18.84
N SER A 50 39.06 14.46 -18.99
CA SER A 50 39.16 13.38 -18.03
C SER A 50 39.62 13.92 -16.67
N PRO A 51 39.12 13.39 -15.53
CA PRO A 51 39.64 13.75 -14.21
C PRO A 51 41.17 13.63 -14.09
N SER A 52 41.78 12.69 -14.83
CA SER A 52 43.25 12.57 -14.96
C SER A 52 43.92 13.82 -15.53
N SER A 53 43.31 14.49 -16.52
CA SER A 53 43.86 15.73 -17.08
C SER A 53 43.92 16.86 -16.03
N ARG A 54 42.91 16.93 -15.14
CA ARG A 54 42.87 17.89 -14.03
C ARG A 54 43.99 17.63 -13.02
N LEU A 55 44.28 16.37 -12.69
CA LEU A 55 45.45 16.00 -11.87
C LEU A 55 46.76 16.44 -12.56
N ASN A 56 46.91 16.18 -13.85
CA ASN A 56 48.12 16.57 -14.59
C ASN A 56 48.33 18.09 -14.64
N ASN A 57 47.25 18.85 -14.74
CA ASN A 57 47.29 20.31 -14.65
C ASN A 57 47.77 20.78 -13.27
N LEU A 58 47.27 20.17 -12.19
CA LEU A 58 47.73 20.45 -10.83
C LEU A 58 49.21 20.07 -10.65
N SER A 59 49.66 18.95 -11.21
CA SER A 59 51.07 18.52 -11.20
C SER A 59 51.96 19.54 -11.91
N THR A 60 51.50 20.07 -13.05
CA THR A 60 52.21 21.10 -13.82
C THR A 60 52.29 22.40 -13.05
N LEU A 61 51.18 22.83 -12.43
CA LEU A 61 51.16 24.01 -11.55
C LEU A 61 52.14 23.85 -10.38
N LEU A 62 52.11 22.73 -9.66
CA LEU A 62 53.00 22.53 -8.51
C LEU A 62 54.46 22.40 -8.90
N SER A 63 54.77 21.77 -10.03
CA SER A 63 56.13 21.72 -10.59
C SER A 63 56.65 23.13 -10.90
N PHE A 64 55.82 23.96 -11.53
CA PHE A 64 56.16 25.36 -11.83
C PHE A 64 56.35 26.17 -10.56
N LEU A 65 55.42 26.08 -9.60
CA LEU A 65 55.51 26.77 -8.32
C LEU A 65 56.78 26.35 -7.55
N ASN A 66 57.11 25.06 -7.55
CA ASN A 66 58.32 24.57 -6.88
C ASN A 66 59.61 25.10 -7.54
N GLY A 67 59.71 25.01 -8.87
CA GLY A 67 60.91 25.37 -9.62
C GLY A 67 61.20 26.87 -9.67
N HIS A 68 60.16 27.71 -9.71
CA HIS A 68 60.33 29.14 -9.99
C HIS A 68 59.91 30.07 -8.86
N LEU A 69 58.87 29.72 -8.09
CA LEU A 69 58.35 30.59 -7.03
C LEU A 69 58.87 30.21 -5.64
N LEU A 70 58.68 28.95 -5.23
CA LEU A 70 58.99 28.46 -3.88
C LEU A 70 60.50 28.34 -3.64
N ALA A 71 61.29 28.03 -4.66
CA ALA A 71 62.75 28.04 -4.59
C ALA A 71 63.33 29.45 -4.37
N SER A 72 62.60 30.49 -4.79
CA SER A 72 63.05 31.89 -4.74
C SER A 72 62.65 32.61 -3.44
N LEU A 73 61.91 31.95 -2.55
CA LEU A 73 61.41 32.55 -1.30
C LEU A 73 62.38 32.29 -0.12
N PRO A 74 62.69 33.30 0.71
CA PRO A 74 63.66 33.19 1.81
C PRO A 74 63.21 32.28 2.97
N SER A 75 61.91 31.98 3.08
CA SER A 75 61.36 31.00 4.05
C SER A 75 60.13 30.33 3.44
N ASN A 76 60.32 29.16 2.83
CA ASN A 76 59.31 28.45 2.04
C ASN A 76 58.53 27.38 2.84
N ALA A 77 59.16 26.76 3.85
CA ALA A 77 58.59 25.62 4.57
C ALA A 77 57.24 25.90 5.26
N GLY A 78 57.04 27.09 5.81
CA GLY A 78 55.77 27.47 6.46
C GLY A 78 54.63 27.66 5.44
N LEU A 79 54.92 28.28 4.30
CA LEU A 79 53.94 28.48 3.22
C LEU A 79 53.60 27.14 2.55
N GLN A 80 54.60 26.33 2.22
CA GLN A 80 54.44 25.01 1.60
C GLN A 80 53.51 24.11 2.41
N ARG A 81 53.75 23.95 3.72
CA ARG A 81 52.86 23.15 4.59
C ARG A 81 51.45 23.74 4.69
N SER A 82 51.31 25.06 4.65
CA SER A 82 49.99 25.71 4.72
C SER A 82 49.11 25.52 3.47
N LEU A 83 49.70 25.03 2.37
CA LEU A 83 49.04 24.73 1.11
C LEU A 83 48.55 23.28 1.00
N CYS A 84 49.07 22.36 1.85
CA CYS A 84 48.69 20.94 1.80
C CYS A 84 47.20 20.74 2.07
N LYS A 85 46.66 21.25 3.19
CA LYS A 85 45.24 21.05 3.55
C LYS A 85 44.25 21.59 2.50
N PRO A 86 44.41 22.83 1.97
CA PRO A 86 43.53 23.29 0.90
C PRO A 86 43.65 22.47 -0.40
N LEU A 87 44.86 22.01 -0.74
CA LEU A 87 45.05 21.13 -1.90
C LEU A 87 44.37 19.77 -1.70
N THR A 88 44.49 19.15 -0.52
CA THR A 88 43.77 17.93 -0.17
C THR A 88 42.26 18.10 -0.31
N ALA A 89 41.72 19.19 0.26
CA ALA A 89 40.29 19.49 0.16
C ALA A 89 39.84 19.69 -1.29
N ALA A 90 40.62 20.41 -2.10
CA ALA A 90 40.33 20.59 -3.52
C ALA A 90 40.34 19.25 -4.28
N LEU A 91 41.29 18.35 -3.99
CA LEU A 91 41.37 17.03 -4.61
C LEU A 91 40.19 16.12 -4.21
N LEU A 92 39.82 16.09 -2.93
CA LEU A 92 38.74 15.25 -2.45
C LEU A 92 37.37 15.81 -2.88
N ASP A 93 37.06 17.06 -2.51
CA ASP A 93 35.72 17.62 -2.61
C ASP A 93 35.36 18.10 -4.02
N LYS A 94 36.35 18.49 -4.84
CA LYS A 94 36.11 19.07 -6.18
C LYS A 94 36.47 18.13 -7.32
N LEU A 95 37.32 17.13 -7.07
CA LEU A 95 37.77 16.20 -8.09
C LEU A 95 37.30 14.76 -7.81
N LEU A 96 37.76 14.10 -6.75
CA LEU A 96 37.54 12.66 -6.53
C LEU A 96 36.08 12.34 -6.19
N ILE A 97 35.50 12.97 -5.16
CA ILE A 97 34.12 12.71 -4.73
C ILE A 97 33.12 12.99 -5.87
N PRO A 98 33.17 14.14 -6.59
CA PRO A 98 32.25 14.39 -7.70
C PRO A 98 32.46 13.46 -8.90
N SER A 99 33.67 12.92 -9.09
CA SER A 99 33.99 12.03 -10.22
C SER A 99 33.68 10.55 -9.95
N LEU A 100 33.18 10.19 -8.76
CA LEU A 100 32.71 8.83 -8.48
C LEU A 100 31.68 8.41 -9.55
N PRO A 101 31.81 7.23 -10.16
CA PRO A 101 30.86 6.80 -11.19
C PRO A 101 29.53 6.38 -10.59
N SER A 102 28.48 6.37 -11.41
CA SER A 102 27.14 5.84 -11.08
C SER A 102 26.87 4.48 -11.75
N SER A 103 27.90 3.82 -12.30
CA SER A 103 27.83 2.48 -12.89
C SER A 103 29.13 1.71 -12.67
N ILE A 104 29.05 0.38 -12.73
CA ILE A 104 30.21 -0.51 -12.60
C ILE A 104 31.20 -0.30 -13.75
N GLU A 105 30.70 -0.06 -14.97
CA GLU A 105 31.53 0.16 -16.17
C GLU A 105 32.47 1.37 -16.05
N GLY A 106 32.05 2.42 -15.33
CA GLY A 106 32.87 3.61 -15.10
C GLY A 106 33.94 3.43 -14.02
N LEU A 107 33.87 2.35 -13.24
CA LEU A 107 34.71 2.11 -12.07
C LEU A 107 36.19 1.92 -12.43
N PRO A 108 36.59 1.14 -13.44
CA PRO A 108 38.01 0.98 -13.80
C PRO A 108 38.70 2.30 -14.15
N ALA A 109 38.05 3.16 -14.94
CA ALA A 109 38.59 4.46 -15.31
C ALA A 109 38.75 5.38 -14.09
N PHE A 110 37.77 5.35 -13.18
CA PHE A 110 37.82 6.12 -11.93
C PHE A 110 38.90 5.62 -10.96
N LEU A 111 39.10 4.31 -10.86
CA LEU A 111 40.15 3.73 -10.00
C LEU A 111 41.55 4.12 -10.46
N GLU A 112 41.76 4.29 -11.77
CA GLU A 112 43.02 4.81 -12.30
C GLU A 112 43.25 6.27 -11.90
N VAL A 113 42.21 7.12 -11.95
CA VAL A 113 42.27 8.50 -11.42
C VAL A 113 42.60 8.49 -9.93
N THR A 114 41.97 7.59 -9.16
CA THR A 114 42.21 7.45 -7.72
C THR A 114 43.66 7.06 -7.45
N ARG A 115 44.21 6.11 -8.22
CA ARG A 115 45.63 5.71 -8.13
C ARG A 115 46.57 6.88 -8.45
N GLN A 116 46.26 7.66 -9.49
CA GLN A 116 47.02 8.87 -9.85
C GLN A 116 46.96 9.92 -8.74
N ALA A 117 45.83 10.09 -8.07
CA ALA A 117 45.69 11.03 -6.96
C ALA A 117 46.52 10.60 -5.72
N VAL A 118 46.58 9.30 -5.42
CA VAL A 118 47.45 8.77 -4.35
C VAL A 118 48.93 8.96 -4.70
N GLN A 119 49.32 8.73 -5.96
CA GLN A 119 50.67 9.01 -6.43
C GLN A 119 51.00 10.51 -6.32
N PHE A 120 50.05 11.37 -6.71
CA PHE A 120 50.18 12.82 -6.60
C PHE A 120 50.37 13.28 -5.15
N GLU A 121 49.63 12.72 -4.19
CA GLU A 121 49.80 13.01 -2.76
C GLU A 121 51.23 12.66 -2.29
N GLY A 122 51.75 11.50 -2.69
CA GLY A 122 53.12 11.11 -2.36
C GLY A 122 54.18 12.04 -2.97
N GLU A 123 54.08 12.34 -4.26
CA GLU A 123 55.08 13.10 -5.00
C GLU A 123 55.03 14.60 -4.69
N TYR A 124 53.85 15.22 -4.70
CA TYR A 124 53.75 16.67 -4.59
C TYR A 124 53.44 17.13 -3.17
N MET A 125 52.57 16.44 -2.44
CA MET A 125 52.24 16.85 -1.08
C MET A 125 53.34 16.40 -0.09
N GLY A 126 53.79 15.15 -0.20
CA GLY A 126 54.88 14.62 0.62
C GLY A 126 56.24 15.24 0.30
N HIS A 127 56.69 15.17 -0.96
CA HIS A 127 58.06 15.56 -1.33
C HIS A 127 58.20 17.05 -1.71
N VAL A 128 57.24 17.67 -2.41
CA VAL A 128 57.35 19.08 -2.85
C VAL A 128 56.87 20.08 -1.78
N LEU A 129 55.73 19.83 -1.15
CA LEU A 129 55.18 20.70 -0.11
C LEU A 129 55.65 20.34 1.31
N GLY A 130 56.37 19.22 1.45
CA GLY A 130 56.99 18.80 2.70
C GLY A 130 55.99 18.37 3.76
N ASP A 131 54.83 17.84 3.36
CA ASP A 131 53.87 17.27 4.31
C ASP A 131 54.47 16.01 4.94
N SER A 132 54.83 16.13 6.21
CA SER A 132 55.30 15.00 7.04
C SER A 132 54.15 14.39 7.85
N SER A 133 52.91 14.82 7.61
CA SER A 133 51.75 14.26 8.28
C SER A 133 51.64 12.78 7.98
N ARG A 134 51.41 11.97 9.02
CA ARG A 134 51.14 10.54 8.89
C ARG A 134 49.78 10.26 8.24
N ASP A 135 48.94 11.28 8.13
CA ASP A 135 47.51 11.12 7.92
C ASP A 135 47.09 10.96 6.45
N LYS A 136 48.03 11.05 5.49
CA LYS A 136 47.85 10.82 4.03
C LYS A 136 46.39 10.66 3.61
N GLU A 137 45.65 11.77 3.65
CA GLU A 137 44.19 11.74 3.65
C GLU A 137 43.64 11.21 2.34
N VAL A 138 44.31 11.48 1.22
CA VAL A 138 43.91 10.97 -0.10
C VAL A 138 44.15 9.46 -0.17
N GLU A 139 45.28 8.96 0.32
CA GLU A 139 45.55 7.51 0.43
C GLU A 139 44.55 6.80 1.34
N VAL A 140 44.23 7.39 2.50
CA VAL A 140 43.24 6.83 3.45
C VAL A 140 41.84 6.79 2.81
N TRP A 141 41.43 7.87 2.14
CA TRP A 141 40.16 7.93 1.43
C TRP A 141 40.11 6.91 0.28
N ALA A 142 41.18 6.80 -0.51
CA ALA A 142 41.30 5.85 -1.61
C ALA A 142 41.19 4.39 -1.14
N LYS A 143 41.75 4.04 0.02
CA LYS A 143 41.59 2.70 0.61
C LYS A 143 40.13 2.37 0.94
N ALA A 144 39.31 3.38 1.22
CA ALA A 144 37.88 3.23 1.51
C ALA A 144 36.97 3.41 0.27
N VAL A 145 37.53 3.47 -0.94
CA VAL A 145 36.80 3.78 -2.19
C VAL A 145 35.62 2.84 -2.45
N ALA A 146 35.74 1.56 -2.08
CA ALA A 146 34.65 0.58 -2.24
C ALA A 146 33.40 1.02 -1.45
N GLY A 147 33.57 1.38 -0.18
CA GLY A 147 32.46 1.87 0.65
C GLY A 147 31.91 3.22 0.18
N HIS A 148 32.75 4.10 -0.37
CA HIS A 148 32.27 5.36 -0.95
C HIS A 148 31.41 5.14 -2.19
N TYR A 149 31.84 4.25 -3.09
CA TYR A 149 31.08 3.88 -4.28
C TYR A 149 29.73 3.28 -3.92
N GLU A 150 29.69 2.27 -3.03
CA GLU A 150 28.44 1.61 -2.67
C GLU A 150 27.45 2.56 -1.96
N ARG A 151 27.94 3.45 -1.09
CA ARG A 151 27.09 4.47 -0.45
C ARG A 151 26.51 5.44 -1.47
N LYS A 152 27.32 5.90 -2.44
CA LYS A 152 26.82 6.75 -3.53
C LYS A 152 25.76 6.01 -4.35
N ARG A 153 26.04 4.77 -4.77
CA ARG A 153 25.08 3.95 -5.54
C ARG A 153 23.78 3.74 -4.77
N ARG A 154 23.85 3.49 -3.46
CA ARG A 154 22.65 3.42 -2.61
C ARG A 154 21.82 4.69 -2.69
N VAL A 155 22.44 5.87 -2.61
CA VAL A 155 21.73 7.16 -2.73
C VAL A 155 21.09 7.31 -4.12
N ASP A 156 21.83 7.00 -5.19
CA ASP A 156 21.32 7.07 -6.57
C ASP A 156 20.11 6.14 -6.79
N LEU A 157 20.18 4.91 -6.27
CA LEU A 157 19.12 3.90 -6.38
C LEU A 157 17.87 4.30 -5.59
N LEU A 158 18.04 4.83 -4.37
CA LEU A 158 16.93 5.32 -3.55
C LEU A 158 16.29 6.57 -4.15
N GLU A 159 17.06 7.46 -4.76
CA GLU A 159 16.49 8.62 -5.47
C GLU A 159 15.69 8.18 -6.71
N ARG A 160 16.14 7.13 -7.42
CA ARG A 160 15.35 6.52 -8.50
C ARG A 160 14.05 5.92 -7.97
N ALA A 161 14.10 5.17 -6.87
CA ALA A 161 12.90 4.63 -6.22
C ALA A 161 11.94 5.71 -5.75
N ARG A 162 12.45 6.81 -5.19
CA ARG A 162 11.66 7.98 -4.78
C ARG A 162 10.91 8.58 -5.96
N LYS A 163 11.59 8.78 -7.08
CA LYS A 163 10.98 9.33 -8.31
C LYS A 163 9.88 8.43 -8.84
N ILE A 164 10.07 7.11 -8.82
CA ILE A 164 9.03 6.15 -9.21
C ILE A 164 7.84 6.24 -8.23
N THR A 165 8.12 6.28 -6.92
CA THR A 165 7.12 6.32 -5.84
C THR A 165 6.21 7.55 -5.90
N VAL A 166 6.79 8.74 -6.04
CA VAL A 166 6.06 10.03 -5.96
C VAL A 166 5.52 10.48 -7.32
N ARG A 167 5.82 9.77 -8.41
CA ARG A 167 5.27 10.08 -9.74
C ARG A 167 3.74 10.07 -9.69
N GLU A 168 3.11 10.98 -10.40
CA GLU A 168 1.65 10.99 -10.59
C GLU A 168 1.14 9.64 -11.10
N GLU A 169 -0.10 9.30 -10.74
CA GLU A 169 -0.70 8.05 -11.20
C GLU A 169 -0.94 8.04 -12.70
N ASP A 170 -0.51 6.95 -13.33
CA ASP A 170 -0.74 6.69 -14.74
C ASP A 170 -1.53 5.40 -14.89
N ASP A 171 -2.84 5.54 -15.04
CA ASP A 171 -3.76 4.42 -15.26
C ASP A 171 -3.46 3.65 -16.55
N SER A 172 -2.76 4.23 -17.52
CA SER A 172 -2.38 3.55 -18.77
C SER A 172 -1.24 2.53 -18.58
N SER A 173 -0.44 2.71 -17.53
CA SER A 173 0.63 1.78 -17.16
C SER A 173 0.13 0.58 -16.34
N ALA A 174 -1.14 0.60 -15.92
CA ALA A 174 -1.72 -0.47 -15.11
C ALA A 174 -1.89 -1.76 -15.91
N PHE A 175 -1.69 -2.90 -15.26
CA PHE A 175 -1.78 -4.23 -15.86
C PHE A 175 -2.64 -5.17 -15.02
N ARG A 176 -3.15 -6.24 -15.65
CA ARG A 176 -3.96 -7.27 -14.99
C ARG A 176 -3.12 -8.48 -14.65
N VAL A 177 -3.31 -8.99 -13.44
CA VAL A 177 -2.62 -10.20 -12.95
C VAL A 177 -3.64 -11.30 -12.77
N GLU A 178 -3.33 -12.49 -13.28
CA GLU A 178 -4.16 -13.69 -13.14
C GLU A 178 -3.96 -14.33 -11.75
N VAL A 179 -5.05 -14.66 -11.06
CA VAL A 179 -5.07 -15.41 -9.81
C VAL A 179 -5.58 -16.82 -10.11
N VAL A 180 -4.87 -17.82 -9.60
CA VAL A 180 -5.32 -19.21 -9.59
C VAL A 180 -5.90 -19.49 -8.21
N THR A 181 -7.22 -19.69 -8.13
CA THR A 181 -7.92 -19.88 -6.85
C THR A 181 -7.73 -21.32 -6.35
N PRO A 182 -7.45 -21.56 -5.05
CA PRO A 182 -7.27 -22.91 -4.50
C PRO A 182 -8.48 -23.85 -4.62
N GLN A 183 -9.69 -23.34 -4.89
CA GLN A 183 -10.86 -24.18 -5.20
C GLN A 183 -10.63 -25.09 -6.43
N ASP A 184 -9.66 -24.75 -7.29
CA ASP A 184 -9.26 -25.55 -8.45
C ASP A 184 -8.34 -26.74 -8.09
N LEU A 185 -7.73 -26.74 -6.90
CA LEU A 185 -6.93 -27.86 -6.42
C LEU A 185 -7.82 -28.94 -5.78
N ILE A 186 -8.95 -28.53 -5.19
CA ILE A 186 -9.92 -29.44 -4.55
C ILE A 186 -10.77 -30.17 -5.61
N LYS A 187 -11.20 -29.47 -6.68
CA LYS A 187 -11.94 -30.10 -7.80
C LYS A 187 -11.12 -31.10 -8.64
N LYS A 188 -9.80 -31.16 -8.44
CA LYS A 188 -8.91 -32.11 -9.13
C LYS A 188 -8.72 -33.44 -8.38
N GLN A 189 -9.32 -33.58 -7.20
CA GLN A 189 -9.30 -34.79 -6.42
C GLN A 189 -10.72 -35.16 -5.98
N GLU A 190 -11.51 -35.70 -6.91
CA GLU A 190 -12.48 -36.73 -6.55
C GLU A 190 -12.30 -37.97 -7.45
N PRO A 191 -12.53 -39.17 -6.89
CA PRO A 191 -12.00 -40.42 -7.41
C PRO A 191 -12.90 -41.03 -8.49
N THR A 192 -12.28 -41.67 -9.48
CA THR A 192 -12.96 -42.61 -10.39
C THR A 192 -13.52 -43.78 -9.60
N ASP A 193 -14.82 -44.01 -9.77
CA ASP A 193 -15.61 -44.97 -9.01
C ASP A 193 -15.78 -46.34 -9.72
N GLU A 194 -16.21 -47.30 -8.91
CA GLU A 194 -16.76 -48.65 -9.19
C GLU A 194 -15.76 -49.83 -9.35
N ARG A 195 -15.80 -50.88 -8.50
CA ARG A 195 -16.96 -51.81 -8.36
C ARG A 195 -16.91 -52.70 -7.10
N ALA A 196 -18.03 -52.68 -6.36
CA ALA A 196 -18.70 -53.74 -5.57
C ALA A 196 -17.92 -54.88 -4.88
N VAL A 197 -17.93 -54.91 -3.53
CA VAL A 197 -18.06 -56.13 -2.69
C VAL A 197 -18.88 -55.82 -1.41
N SER A 198 -19.71 -56.80 -1.04
CA SER A 198 -20.66 -56.94 0.09
C SER A 198 -20.19 -56.49 1.49
N PRO A 199 -21.13 -56.12 2.40
CA PRO A 199 -20.82 -55.73 3.77
C PRO A 199 -20.65 -56.95 4.68
N GLU A 200 -19.60 -56.97 5.50
CA GLU A 200 -19.53 -57.55 6.85
C GLU A 200 -18.08 -57.45 7.37
N GLU A 201 -17.96 -57.07 8.66
CA GLU A 201 -16.77 -57.15 9.52
C GLU A 201 -15.57 -56.20 9.27
N ALA A 202 -15.56 -55.07 9.99
CA ALA A 202 -14.34 -54.51 10.58
C ALA A 202 -14.71 -53.66 11.81
N ALA A 203 -15.04 -54.38 12.88
CA ALA A 203 -14.97 -53.86 14.24
C ALA A 203 -13.50 -53.76 14.68
N TRP A 204 -13.24 -52.84 15.61
CA TRP A 204 -12.02 -52.68 16.42
C TRP A 204 -10.83 -52.03 15.68
N GLY A 205 -10.11 -51.05 16.22
CA GLY A 205 -10.12 -50.48 17.57
C GLY A 205 -8.88 -49.59 17.68
N PHE A 206 -8.99 -48.51 18.45
CA PHE A 206 -7.82 -47.88 19.04
C PHE A 206 -8.04 -47.93 20.55
N GLU A 207 -7.55 -49.03 21.13
CA GLU A 207 -7.24 -49.13 22.55
C GLU A 207 -5.96 -48.36 22.84
N ASP A 208 -5.93 -47.86 24.08
CA ASP A 208 -4.81 -47.32 24.81
C ASP A 208 -3.56 -48.22 24.75
N GLU A 209 -2.38 -47.61 24.68
CA GLU A 209 -1.21 -48.17 25.35
C GLU A 209 -0.39 -47.06 26.02
N ILE A 210 -0.50 -47.07 27.34
CA ILE A 210 0.40 -46.45 28.31
C ILE A 210 1.72 -47.22 28.26
N ASN A 211 2.85 -46.51 28.30
CA ASN A 211 4.00 -47.00 29.07
C ASN A 211 4.76 -45.84 29.71
N GLU A 212 4.85 -45.90 31.03
CA GLU A 212 5.62 -45.04 31.93
C GLU A 212 7.12 -45.42 31.88
N ASP A 213 8.02 -44.45 32.04
CA ASP A 213 8.96 -44.50 33.18
C ASP A 213 9.56 -43.11 33.52
N ALA A 214 9.49 -42.82 34.83
CA ALA A 214 10.32 -41.98 35.68
C ALA A 214 10.61 -40.49 35.37
N GLY A 215 9.99 -39.62 36.18
CA GLY A 215 10.77 -39.03 37.29
C GLY A 215 10.71 -37.52 37.49
N ALA A 216 9.91 -37.10 38.49
CA ALA A 216 10.00 -35.87 39.31
C ALA A 216 9.77 -34.52 38.59
N GLY A 217 8.91 -33.62 39.05
CA GLY A 217 8.09 -33.51 40.26
C GLY A 217 7.57 -32.06 40.31
N GLU A 218 6.33 -31.90 40.77
CA GLU A 218 5.72 -30.69 41.37
C GLU A 218 5.73 -29.41 40.50
N ALA A 219 4.61 -29.05 39.84
CA ALA A 219 3.39 -28.48 40.40
C ALA A 219 3.51 -26.97 40.73
N ASP A 220 2.44 -26.29 40.34
CA ASP A 220 1.88 -25.09 40.96
C ASP A 220 2.26 -23.70 40.43
N GLU A 221 1.28 -23.14 39.72
CA GLU A 221 0.41 -22.11 40.30
C GLU A 221 0.87 -20.64 40.22
N TRP A 222 0.15 -19.91 39.37
CA TRP A 222 -0.21 -18.49 39.40
C TRP A 222 0.34 -17.64 40.56
N GLY A 223 1.10 -16.58 40.20
CA GLY A 223 1.48 -15.52 41.11
C GLY A 223 1.62 -14.16 40.41
N PHE A 224 0.51 -13.43 40.31
CA PHE A 224 0.57 -11.97 40.30
C PHE A 224 1.11 -11.51 41.66
N GLY A 225 2.19 -10.73 41.65
CA GLY A 225 2.84 -10.25 42.86
C GLY A 225 3.68 -9.02 42.56
N ASP A 226 3.03 -7.88 42.74
CA ASP A 226 3.57 -6.56 43.01
C ASP A 226 4.77 -6.62 43.99
N GLU A 227 5.84 -5.86 43.74
CA GLU A 227 6.58 -5.19 44.83
C GLU A 227 7.65 -4.22 44.33
N VAL A 228 7.75 -3.16 45.14
CA VAL A 228 8.35 -1.86 44.91
C VAL A 228 9.60 -1.71 45.80
N GLU A 229 10.55 -0.88 45.34
CA GLU A 229 11.59 -0.16 46.12
C GLU A 229 12.80 -0.93 46.71
N PRO A 230 13.95 -0.26 47.04
CA PRO A 230 14.05 1.13 47.50
C PRO A 230 15.13 2.05 46.90
N GLU A 231 14.88 3.33 47.14
CA GLU A 231 15.74 4.51 47.04
C GLU A 231 17.03 4.40 47.87
N ILE A 232 18.08 5.09 47.39
CA ILE A 232 19.12 5.67 48.25
C ILE A 232 19.25 7.15 47.87
N VAL A 233 18.87 7.97 48.84
CA VAL A 233 19.04 9.42 48.98
C VAL A 233 20.53 9.83 48.94
N ASP A 234 20.85 10.93 48.25
CA ASP A 234 21.62 12.00 48.90
C ASP A 234 21.43 13.37 48.22
N ASP A 235 21.26 14.37 49.07
CA ASP A 235 20.92 15.77 48.82
C ASP A 235 22.09 16.58 48.23
N ASN A 236 21.80 17.55 47.33
CA ASN A 236 22.00 18.98 47.61
C ASN A 236 21.73 19.90 46.39
N VAL A 237 20.71 20.75 46.55
CA VAL A 237 20.69 22.22 46.41
C VAL A 237 21.23 22.84 45.09
N ALA A 238 20.32 23.39 44.28
CA ALA A 238 20.19 24.85 44.10
C ALA A 238 19.06 25.16 43.10
N SER A 239 18.05 25.89 43.59
CA SER A 239 16.93 26.43 42.84
C SER A 239 17.32 27.78 42.23
N GLU A 240 17.08 28.01 40.95
CA GLU A 240 16.86 29.34 40.40
C GLU A 240 15.65 29.31 39.45
N SER A 241 14.73 30.22 39.75
CA SER A 241 13.39 30.41 39.23
C SER A 241 13.36 31.14 37.90
N ILE A 242 12.48 30.74 36.97
CA ILE A 242 11.98 31.63 35.91
C ILE A 242 10.45 31.53 35.88
N GLN A 243 9.82 32.68 36.12
CA GLN A 243 8.37 32.92 36.09
C GLN A 243 7.88 33.21 34.67
N VAL A 244 6.60 32.97 34.46
CA VAL A 244 5.79 33.25 33.26
C VAL A 244 4.82 34.41 33.55
N ASP A 245 4.40 35.12 32.48
CA ASP A 245 3.30 36.10 32.29
C ASP A 245 3.72 37.58 32.09
N PRO A 246 2.94 38.46 31.38
CA PRO A 246 1.92 38.30 30.31
C PRO A 246 2.13 39.34 29.13
N PRO A 247 1.21 39.49 28.13
CA PRO A 247 1.43 40.31 26.93
C PRO A 247 0.81 41.73 27.01
N THR A 248 1.32 42.67 26.20
CA THR A 248 0.74 44.01 25.99
C THR A 248 0.69 44.38 24.50
N GLU A 249 -0.45 44.96 24.13
CA GLU A 249 -0.86 45.54 22.85
C GLU A 249 -0.06 46.81 22.47
N ASP A 250 0.08 47.08 21.17
CA ASP A 250 -0.47 48.30 20.52
C ASP A 250 0.01 48.42 19.04
N THR A 251 -0.94 48.19 18.14
CA THR A 251 -1.36 49.07 17.02
C THR A 251 -0.33 49.62 16.02
N GLU A 252 -0.52 49.32 14.73
CA GLU A 252 -0.85 50.29 13.67
C GLU A 252 -0.94 49.62 12.28
N ASP A 253 -2.11 49.85 11.65
CA ASP A 253 -2.56 49.80 10.24
C ASP A 253 -2.17 48.70 9.22
N PRO A 254 -3.18 48.12 8.52
CA PRO A 254 -3.03 47.38 7.27
C PRO A 254 -3.41 48.26 6.06
N GLU A 255 -2.45 48.49 5.15
CA GLU A 255 -2.72 49.05 3.82
C GLU A 255 -2.42 48.03 2.74
N ASP A 256 -3.42 47.88 1.85
CA ASP A 256 -3.35 47.57 0.43
C ASP A 256 -2.86 46.18 -0.02
N ALA A 257 -3.49 45.53 -0.99
CA ALA A 257 -4.66 45.81 -1.82
C ALA A 257 -4.67 44.65 -2.81
N TRP A 258 -5.77 43.92 -2.98
CA TRP A 258 -6.18 43.33 -4.27
C TRP A 258 -7.66 42.92 -4.14
N ASP A 259 -8.50 43.95 -4.16
CA ASP A 259 -9.87 43.89 -4.68
C ASP A 259 -9.83 43.48 -6.16
N LEU A 260 -10.62 42.47 -6.51
CA LEU A 260 -11.22 42.33 -7.82
C LEU A 260 -12.67 41.87 -7.61
N ASP A 261 -13.52 42.85 -7.31
CA ASP A 261 -14.94 42.78 -7.67
C ASP A 261 -15.07 43.13 -9.16
N ASP A 262 -15.88 42.34 -9.87
CA ASP A 262 -16.65 42.80 -11.02
C ASP A 262 -17.91 41.92 -11.09
N ASP A 263 -18.95 42.37 -10.39
CA ASP A 263 -20.34 42.00 -10.64
C ASP A 263 -20.95 43.07 -11.56
N GLU A 264 -21.55 42.67 -12.69
CA GLU A 264 -22.86 43.21 -13.10
C GLU A 264 -23.65 42.21 -13.98
N PRO A 265 -25.00 42.26 -13.95
CA PRO A 265 -25.87 41.16 -14.35
C PRO A 265 -26.46 41.31 -15.77
N VAL A 266 -26.85 40.18 -16.37
CA VAL A 266 -27.84 40.14 -17.46
C VAL A 266 -28.76 38.93 -17.31
N ASP A 267 -30.01 39.21 -16.95
CA ASP A 267 -31.16 38.34 -17.15
C ASP A 267 -31.51 38.24 -18.64
N VAL A 268 -32.00 37.06 -19.07
CA VAL A 268 -33.32 36.82 -19.69
C VAL A 268 -33.36 35.38 -20.27
N ASN A 269 -34.16 34.54 -19.62
CA ASN A 269 -35.01 33.43 -20.09
C ASN A 269 -34.71 32.75 -21.44
N GLY A 270 -34.62 31.41 -21.39
CA GLY A 270 -34.75 30.52 -22.54
C GLY A 270 -34.76 29.05 -22.14
N ASP A 271 -35.97 28.56 -21.84
CA ASP A 271 -36.43 27.18 -21.68
C ASP A 271 -35.61 26.07 -22.39
N ASN A 272 -35.57 24.92 -21.72
CA ASN A 272 -35.77 23.57 -22.26
C ASN A 272 -34.62 22.54 -22.13
N SER A 273 -35.04 21.39 -21.60
CA SER A 273 -34.54 20.02 -21.80
C SER A 273 -33.28 19.52 -21.06
N SER A 274 -33.58 18.68 -20.07
CA SER A 274 -32.86 17.47 -19.69
C SER A 274 -32.21 16.75 -20.88
N ALA A 275 -30.91 16.47 -20.78
CA ALA A 275 -30.18 15.60 -21.71
C ALA A 275 -29.37 14.56 -20.91
N TRP A 276 -30.10 13.61 -20.33
CA TRP A 276 -29.61 12.24 -20.19
C TRP A 276 -30.03 11.52 -21.47
N ASP A 277 -29.06 11.29 -22.36
CA ASP A 277 -29.24 10.50 -23.59
C ASP A 277 -28.65 9.12 -23.34
N ASP A 278 -29.52 8.22 -22.88
CA ASP A 278 -29.37 6.78 -23.06
C ASP A 278 -29.94 6.44 -24.44
N SER A 279 -29.10 5.85 -25.28
CA SER A 279 -29.48 5.44 -26.62
C SER A 279 -29.14 3.97 -26.88
N TRP A 280 -30.17 3.28 -27.41
CA TRP A 280 -30.21 2.01 -28.17
C TRP A 280 -30.39 0.70 -27.35
N GLY A 281 -31.54 0.01 -27.41
CA GLY A 281 -32.74 0.25 -28.21
C GLY A 281 -33.86 -0.75 -27.91
N GLU A 282 -35.08 -0.25 -27.94
CA GLU A 282 -36.32 -1.03 -27.97
C GLU A 282 -36.60 -1.58 -29.38
N THR A 283 -37.37 -2.68 -29.43
CA THR A 283 -38.36 -2.85 -30.49
C THR A 283 -39.71 -3.11 -29.83
N GLU A 284 -40.59 -2.13 -29.96
CA GLU A 284 -42.01 -2.13 -29.58
C GLU A 284 -42.82 -3.22 -30.30
N THR A 285 -43.90 -3.68 -29.65
CA THR A 285 -45.22 -3.75 -30.29
C THR A 285 -46.33 -3.48 -29.26
N LEU A 286 -47.09 -2.40 -29.51
CA LEU A 286 -48.32 -1.97 -28.81
C LEU A 286 -49.52 -2.88 -29.12
N VAL A 287 -50.42 -3.08 -28.14
CA VAL A 287 -51.88 -2.85 -28.30
C VAL A 287 -52.67 -2.82 -26.97
N THR A 288 -53.20 -1.63 -26.66
CA THR A 288 -54.57 -1.27 -26.16
C THR A 288 -55.26 -1.97 -24.97
N SER A 289 -55.35 -1.22 -23.87
CA SER A 289 -56.54 -0.80 -23.09
C SER A 289 -57.77 -1.72 -22.91
N THR A 290 -58.11 -2.10 -21.67
CA THR A 290 -59.40 -1.79 -20.96
C THR A 290 -59.40 -2.35 -19.52
N SER A 291 -59.82 -1.55 -18.53
CA SER A 291 -60.36 -2.00 -17.22
C SER A 291 -61.90 -1.97 -17.31
N PRO A 292 -62.73 -2.71 -16.51
CA PRO A 292 -62.68 -2.71 -15.03
C PRO A 292 -63.21 -3.98 -14.27
N GLN A 293 -63.07 -3.91 -12.93
CA GLN A 293 -63.88 -4.52 -11.84
C GLN A 293 -63.39 -5.77 -11.09
N ILE A 294 -62.97 -5.50 -9.83
CA ILE A 294 -63.28 -6.15 -8.53
C ILE A 294 -63.92 -7.56 -8.58
N GLN A 295 -63.17 -8.56 -8.10
CA GLN A 295 -63.68 -9.70 -7.32
C GLN A 295 -62.51 -10.41 -6.59
N SER A 296 -62.70 -10.70 -5.30
CA SER A 296 -61.92 -11.65 -4.49
C SER A 296 -62.93 -12.61 -3.82
N PRO A 297 -62.55 -13.73 -3.19
CA PRO A 297 -61.38 -14.60 -3.38
C PRO A 297 -61.79 -16.10 -3.49
N ILE A 298 -60.91 -16.99 -3.98
CA ILE A 298 -61.04 -18.46 -3.76
C ILE A 298 -59.64 -19.05 -3.46
N PRO A 299 -59.50 -19.99 -2.48
CA PRO A 299 -58.22 -20.45 -1.94
C PRO A 299 -57.55 -21.49 -2.85
N VAL A 300 -56.22 -21.42 -2.98
CA VAL A 300 -55.40 -22.41 -3.70
C VAL A 300 -54.93 -23.50 -2.73
N ALA A 301 -55.24 -24.75 -3.07
CA ALA A 301 -54.72 -25.96 -2.44
C ALA A 301 -53.41 -26.42 -3.14
N PRO A 302 -52.51 -27.16 -2.45
CA PRO A 302 -51.17 -27.47 -2.93
C PRO A 302 -51.14 -28.48 -4.09
N PRO A 303 -50.08 -28.49 -4.94
CA PRO A 303 -49.99 -29.36 -6.09
C PRO A 303 -49.66 -30.84 -5.73
N PRO A 304 -50.24 -31.83 -6.44
CA PRO A 304 -49.92 -33.26 -6.30
C PRO A 304 -48.73 -33.69 -7.21
N PRO A 305 -48.17 -34.90 -7.00
CA PRO A 305 -46.86 -35.30 -7.52
C PRO A 305 -46.85 -35.76 -8.98
N THR A 306 -45.65 -35.74 -9.54
CA THR A 306 -45.20 -36.14 -10.88
C THR A 306 -45.70 -37.51 -11.35
N PRO A 307 -46.01 -37.66 -12.65
CA PRO A 307 -45.93 -38.94 -13.33
C PRO A 307 -44.77 -38.97 -14.35
N ALA A 308 -43.96 -40.02 -14.22
CA ALA A 308 -42.93 -40.43 -15.16
C ALA A 308 -43.50 -40.66 -16.57
N MET A 309 -42.80 -40.17 -17.59
CA MET A 309 -42.95 -40.63 -18.97
C MET A 309 -41.62 -41.15 -19.50
N ILE A 310 -41.67 -42.43 -19.86
CA ILE A 310 -40.71 -43.14 -20.70
C ILE A 310 -40.66 -42.45 -22.06
N SER A 311 -39.47 -42.15 -22.57
CA SER A 311 -39.29 -41.84 -23.98
C SER A 311 -37.97 -42.39 -24.52
N SER A 312 -38.17 -43.04 -25.66
CA SER A 312 -37.30 -43.82 -26.53
C SER A 312 -35.98 -43.17 -26.94
N ILE A 313 -34.95 -44.03 -26.96
CA ILE A 313 -33.62 -43.85 -27.52
C ILE A 313 -33.68 -43.61 -29.04
N GLN A 314 -33.11 -42.50 -29.51
CA GLN A 314 -32.58 -42.38 -30.88
C GLN A 314 -31.25 -41.63 -30.84
N ASP A 315 -30.20 -42.34 -31.23
CA ASP A 315 -28.81 -41.89 -31.34
C ASP A 315 -28.64 -40.75 -32.36
N LYS A 316 -28.07 -39.63 -31.89
CA LYS A 316 -27.34 -38.67 -32.73
C LYS A 316 -26.13 -38.16 -31.94
N PRO A 317 -24.94 -38.06 -32.55
CA PRO A 317 -23.68 -37.93 -31.81
C PRO A 317 -23.54 -36.54 -31.17
N SER A 318 -23.32 -36.54 -29.86
CA SER A 318 -22.97 -35.36 -29.07
C SER A 318 -21.63 -34.78 -29.53
N PRO A 319 -21.52 -33.45 -29.69
CA PRO A 319 -20.23 -32.80 -29.78
C PRO A 319 -19.57 -32.83 -28.39
N SER A 320 -18.32 -33.29 -28.37
CA SER A 320 -17.40 -33.29 -27.24
C SER A 320 -17.48 -32.01 -26.40
N HIS A 321 -17.78 -32.14 -25.10
CA HIS A 321 -17.46 -31.12 -24.11
C HIS A 321 -15.94 -30.92 -24.06
N PRO A 322 -15.42 -29.70 -24.27
CA PRO A 322 -14.05 -29.39 -23.92
C PRO A 322 -13.94 -29.25 -22.40
N GLN A 323 -12.94 -29.94 -21.86
CA GLN A 323 -12.16 -29.70 -20.65
C GLN A 323 -12.60 -28.52 -19.74
N GLY A 324 -12.72 -28.83 -18.44
CA GLY A 324 -13.02 -27.88 -17.36
C GLY A 324 -12.31 -26.54 -17.53
N TYR A 325 -13.11 -25.50 -17.73
CA TYR A 325 -12.65 -24.12 -17.71
C TYR A 325 -12.26 -23.79 -16.27
N VAL A 326 -10.95 -23.64 -16.04
CA VAL A 326 -10.44 -22.96 -14.85
C VAL A 326 -10.77 -21.49 -15.03
N GLU A 327 -11.73 -20.98 -14.27
CA GLU A 327 -12.15 -19.58 -14.34
C GLU A 327 -11.04 -18.73 -13.70
N LYS A 328 -10.11 -18.24 -14.53
CA LYS A 328 -9.00 -17.42 -14.07
C LYS A 328 -9.52 -16.05 -13.66
N GLU A 329 -9.40 -15.72 -12.38
CA GLU A 329 -9.73 -14.38 -11.89
C GLU A 329 -8.58 -13.41 -12.21
N THR A 330 -8.89 -12.13 -12.42
CA THR A 330 -7.85 -11.10 -12.61
C THR A 330 -8.08 -9.89 -11.72
N TYR A 331 -7.00 -9.26 -11.28
CA TYR A 331 -7.04 -7.99 -10.54
C TYR A 331 -6.09 -6.96 -11.18
N LEU A 332 -6.35 -5.68 -10.93
CA LEU A 332 -5.61 -4.55 -11.50
C LEU A 332 -4.48 -4.13 -10.56
N VAL A 333 -3.30 -3.92 -11.14
CA VAL A 333 -2.06 -3.51 -10.47
C VAL A 333 -1.47 -2.30 -11.22
N SER A 334 -0.88 -1.36 -10.48
CA SER A 334 -0.17 -0.21 -11.06
C SER A 334 1.13 -0.63 -11.74
N GLY A 335 1.46 -0.03 -12.89
CA GLY A 335 2.76 -0.21 -13.52
C GLY A 335 3.94 0.24 -12.63
N ARG A 336 3.67 1.09 -11.64
CA ARG A 336 4.67 1.57 -10.69
C ARG A 336 5.33 0.43 -9.92
N VAL A 337 4.56 -0.52 -9.39
CA VAL A 337 5.13 -1.62 -8.60
C VAL A 337 5.96 -2.57 -9.45
N GLN A 338 5.63 -2.70 -10.74
CA GLN A 338 6.46 -3.42 -11.70
C GLN A 338 7.82 -2.72 -11.92
N GLU A 339 7.83 -1.40 -12.09
CA GLU A 339 9.08 -0.62 -12.20
C GLU A 339 9.94 -0.74 -10.92
N LEU A 340 9.32 -0.73 -9.74
CA LEU A 340 10.02 -0.94 -8.47
C LEU A 340 10.61 -2.36 -8.37
N MET A 341 9.86 -3.37 -8.80
CA MET A 341 10.34 -4.76 -8.82
C MET A 341 11.52 -4.92 -9.78
N TRP A 342 11.47 -4.31 -10.98
CA TRP A 342 12.62 -4.28 -11.88
C TRP A 342 13.82 -3.57 -11.24
N LEU A 343 13.62 -2.46 -10.54
CA LEU A 343 14.70 -1.79 -9.82
C LEU A 343 15.32 -2.69 -8.73
N VAL A 344 14.50 -3.46 -8.01
CA VAL A 344 14.98 -4.47 -7.03
C VAL A 344 15.83 -5.54 -7.71
N GLN A 345 15.33 -6.12 -8.80
CA GLN A 345 16.03 -7.16 -9.57
C GLN A 345 17.34 -6.64 -10.18
N ASP A 346 17.32 -5.43 -10.74
CA ASP A 346 18.49 -4.74 -11.27
C ASP A 346 19.53 -4.48 -10.20
N THR A 347 19.11 -4.06 -9.00
CA THR A 347 20.00 -3.80 -7.86
C THR A 347 20.65 -5.09 -7.34
N LEU A 348 19.91 -6.20 -7.27
CA LEU A 348 20.46 -7.51 -6.92
C LEU A 348 21.49 -7.97 -7.95
N ARG A 349 21.17 -7.83 -9.24
CA ARG A 349 22.08 -8.17 -10.33
C ARG A 349 23.35 -7.31 -10.29
N GLU A 350 23.22 -6.00 -10.11
CA GLU A 350 24.36 -5.07 -9.98
C GLU A 350 25.25 -5.45 -8.78
N SER A 351 24.65 -5.81 -7.64
CA SER A 351 25.40 -6.28 -6.47
C SER A 351 26.20 -7.55 -6.75
N ASN A 352 25.58 -8.54 -7.40
CA ASN A 352 26.24 -9.80 -7.74
C ASN A 352 27.34 -9.60 -8.79
N GLU A 353 27.10 -8.73 -9.78
CA GLU A 353 28.11 -8.33 -10.78
C GLU A 353 29.30 -7.64 -10.13
N LEU A 354 29.06 -6.67 -9.24
CA LEU A 354 30.13 -5.96 -8.52
C LEU A 354 30.98 -6.94 -7.71
N SER A 355 30.33 -7.85 -6.99
CA SER A 355 30.99 -8.86 -6.16
C SER A 355 31.83 -9.85 -6.99
N SER A 356 31.30 -10.29 -8.13
CA SER A 356 31.97 -11.28 -9.00
C SER A 356 33.06 -10.67 -9.90
N SER A 357 32.94 -9.37 -10.24
CA SER A 357 33.91 -8.67 -11.10
C SER A 357 35.31 -8.58 -10.50
N GLY A 358 35.42 -8.61 -9.17
CA GLY A 358 36.68 -8.44 -8.45
C GLY A 358 37.34 -7.05 -8.61
N ILE A 359 36.66 -6.08 -9.25
CA ILE A 359 37.21 -4.74 -9.55
C ILE A 359 37.62 -4.01 -8.26
N LEU A 360 36.84 -4.18 -7.19
CA LEU A 360 37.07 -3.56 -5.89
C LEU A 360 37.81 -4.46 -4.89
N SER A 361 38.15 -5.69 -5.25
CA SER A 361 38.86 -6.63 -4.36
C SER A 361 40.15 -6.08 -3.74
N PRO A 362 40.98 -5.28 -4.45
CA PRO A 362 42.17 -4.67 -3.85
C PRO A 362 41.87 -3.69 -2.70
N TYR A 363 40.63 -3.21 -2.61
CA TYR A 363 40.16 -2.24 -1.62
C TYR A 363 39.24 -2.90 -0.56
N ALA A 364 39.09 -4.22 -0.61
CA ALA A 364 38.37 -4.97 0.40
C ALA A 364 39.13 -4.93 1.73
N SER A 365 38.51 -4.43 2.79
CA SER A 365 39.07 -4.48 4.14
C SER A 365 38.53 -5.69 4.89
N THR A 366 39.37 -6.37 5.67
CA THR A 366 38.96 -7.50 6.50
C THR A 366 37.96 -7.12 7.61
N SER A 367 37.89 -5.82 7.94
CA SER A 367 36.98 -5.24 8.92
C SER A 367 35.68 -4.68 8.32
N SER A 368 35.52 -4.67 6.99
CA SER A 368 34.33 -4.14 6.31
C SER A 368 33.42 -5.27 5.83
N SER A 369 32.13 -4.97 5.67
CA SER A 369 31.20 -5.87 4.99
C SER A 369 31.72 -6.27 3.60
N PRO A 370 31.39 -7.48 3.11
CA PRO A 370 31.75 -7.89 1.76
C PRO A 370 31.29 -6.88 0.72
N ILE A 371 32.07 -6.72 -0.36
CA ILE A 371 31.71 -5.89 -1.51
C ILE A 371 30.34 -6.33 -2.04
N GLY A 372 29.51 -5.37 -2.43
CA GLY A 372 28.12 -5.58 -2.87
C GLY A 372 27.10 -5.58 -1.73
N THR A 373 27.52 -5.71 -0.46
CA THR A 373 26.57 -5.82 0.67
C THR A 373 25.67 -4.58 0.80
N TRP A 374 26.18 -3.37 0.64
CA TRP A 374 25.33 -2.16 0.77
C TRP A 374 24.37 -2.00 -0.40
N ILE A 375 24.80 -2.37 -1.62
CA ILE A 375 23.95 -2.33 -2.82
C ILE A 375 22.84 -3.36 -2.68
N SER A 376 23.16 -4.61 -2.35
CA SER A 376 22.14 -5.65 -2.12
C SER A 376 21.17 -5.28 -1.00
N GLN A 377 21.62 -4.72 0.12
CA GLN A 377 20.72 -4.26 1.19
C GLN A 377 19.85 -3.06 0.80
N THR A 378 20.15 -2.38 -0.32
CA THR A 378 19.33 -1.27 -0.82
C THR A 378 18.02 -1.75 -1.42
N THR A 379 17.92 -3.02 -1.83
CA THR A 379 16.68 -3.60 -2.40
C THR A 379 15.52 -3.53 -1.42
N ALA A 380 15.72 -3.93 -0.16
CA ALA A 380 14.72 -3.79 0.89
C ALA A 380 14.37 -2.32 1.16
N SER A 381 15.36 -1.42 1.10
CA SER A 381 15.14 0.02 1.30
C SER A 381 14.35 0.69 0.17
N VAL A 382 14.48 0.21 -1.08
CA VAL A 382 13.64 0.66 -2.22
C VAL A 382 12.16 0.39 -1.92
N LEU A 383 11.87 -0.79 -1.39
CA LEU A 383 10.53 -1.24 -1.06
C LEU A 383 9.97 -0.56 0.20
N ASP A 384 10.77 -0.42 1.25
CA ASP A 384 10.39 0.33 2.45
C ASP A 384 10.08 1.79 2.12
N LEU A 385 10.81 2.40 1.19
CA LEU A 385 10.53 3.76 0.73
C LEU A 385 9.15 3.85 0.05
N TYR A 386 8.80 2.89 -0.80
CA TYR A 386 7.48 2.84 -1.42
C TYR A 386 6.37 2.75 -0.35
N ARG A 387 6.50 1.81 0.58
CA ARG A 387 5.54 1.61 1.68
C ARG A 387 5.37 2.86 2.55
N ALA A 388 6.46 3.57 2.84
CA ALA A 388 6.42 4.74 3.71
C ALA A 388 5.92 6.01 3.00
N LEU A 389 6.30 6.19 1.73
CA LEU A 389 6.12 7.47 1.03
C LEU A 389 4.86 7.49 0.16
N TYR A 390 4.47 6.37 -0.45
CA TYR A 390 3.33 6.35 -1.36
C TYR A 390 2.01 6.77 -0.69
N PRO A 391 1.60 6.20 0.47
CA PRO A 391 0.35 6.59 1.11
C PRO A 391 0.28 8.08 1.47
N VAL A 392 1.44 8.67 1.80
CA VAL A 392 1.54 10.10 2.17
C VAL A 392 1.50 10.97 0.91
N ALA A 393 2.25 10.61 -0.12
CA ALA A 393 2.33 11.38 -1.36
C ALA A 393 1.04 11.32 -2.18
N ALA A 394 0.35 10.17 -2.17
CA ALA A 394 -0.89 9.93 -2.90
C ALA A 394 -2.15 10.08 -2.03
N PHE A 395 -2.04 10.63 -0.82
CA PHE A 395 -3.14 10.68 0.16
C PHE A 395 -4.46 11.21 -0.44
N ALA A 396 -4.43 12.39 -1.04
CA ALA A 396 -5.61 13.01 -1.64
C ALA A 396 -6.25 12.15 -2.74
N LEU A 397 -5.43 11.39 -3.48
CA LEU A 397 -5.92 10.49 -4.51
C LEU A 397 -6.55 9.23 -3.91
N LEU A 398 -5.93 8.64 -2.90
CA LEU A 398 -6.46 7.48 -2.17
C LEU A 398 -7.80 7.81 -1.50
N GLU A 399 -7.93 9.01 -0.93
CA GLU A 399 -9.18 9.50 -0.33
C GLU A 399 -10.28 9.78 -1.38
N SER A 400 -9.89 10.22 -2.58
CA SER A 400 -10.86 10.61 -3.63
C SER A 400 -11.75 9.47 -4.13
N SER A 401 -11.25 8.23 -4.12
CA SER A 401 -11.99 7.08 -4.65
C SER A 401 -11.47 5.75 -4.09
N PRO A 402 -12.36 4.85 -3.61
CA PRO A 402 -12.00 3.50 -3.18
C PRO A 402 -11.27 2.67 -4.24
N LYS A 403 -11.44 3.01 -5.53
CA LYS A 403 -10.68 2.43 -6.65
C LYS A 403 -9.17 2.47 -6.39
N TYR A 404 -8.65 3.60 -5.90
CA TYR A 404 -7.22 3.80 -5.71
C TYR A 404 -6.70 3.09 -4.47
N SER A 405 -7.42 3.14 -3.35
CA SER A 405 -7.06 2.40 -2.12
C SER A 405 -7.08 0.90 -2.34
N MET A 406 -8.09 0.37 -3.05
CA MET A 406 -8.15 -1.04 -3.43
C MET A 406 -7.03 -1.43 -4.40
N ARG A 407 -6.67 -0.56 -5.35
CA ARG A 407 -5.51 -0.83 -6.22
C ARG A 407 -4.20 -0.81 -5.44
N PHE A 408 -4.05 0.08 -4.45
CA PHE A 408 -2.87 0.08 -3.60
C PHE A 408 -2.76 -1.20 -2.75
N SER A 409 -3.88 -1.71 -2.24
CA SER A 409 -3.93 -3.04 -1.61
C SER A 409 -3.45 -4.13 -2.58
N ASN A 410 -3.97 -4.15 -3.81
CA ASN A 410 -3.54 -5.08 -4.85
C ASN A 410 -2.05 -4.94 -5.20
N ASP A 411 -1.52 -3.72 -5.27
CA ASP A 411 -0.12 -3.42 -5.53
C ASP A 411 0.78 -4.05 -4.46
N CYS A 412 0.39 -3.92 -3.19
CA CYS A 412 1.07 -4.53 -2.06
C CYS A 412 0.98 -6.06 -2.10
N TRP A 413 -0.20 -6.61 -2.42
CA TRP A 413 -0.39 -8.05 -2.58
C TRP A 413 0.47 -8.62 -3.71
N TRP A 414 0.54 -7.92 -4.83
CA TRP A 414 1.37 -8.30 -5.96
C TRP A 414 2.85 -8.31 -5.58
N LEU A 415 3.34 -7.24 -4.93
CA LEU A 415 4.72 -7.20 -4.42
C LEU A 415 5.01 -8.35 -3.45
N TYR A 416 4.09 -8.69 -2.55
CA TYR A 416 4.22 -9.84 -1.65
C TYR A 416 4.43 -11.16 -2.43
N GLN A 417 3.66 -11.38 -3.50
CA GLN A 417 3.80 -12.59 -4.32
C GLN A 417 5.10 -12.61 -5.13
N GLU A 418 5.46 -11.49 -5.76
CA GLU A 418 6.69 -11.40 -6.56
C GLU A 418 7.96 -11.56 -5.70
N LEU A 419 7.95 -11.03 -4.48
CA LEU A 419 9.05 -11.23 -3.53
C LEU A 419 9.21 -12.70 -3.14
N ALA A 420 8.14 -13.51 -3.15
CA ALA A 420 8.20 -14.94 -2.90
C ALA A 420 9.02 -15.69 -3.97
N HIS A 421 9.12 -15.13 -5.18
CA HIS A 421 9.89 -15.71 -6.28
C HIS A 421 11.39 -15.43 -6.17
N ILE A 422 11.81 -14.49 -5.32
CA ILE A 422 13.22 -14.23 -5.06
C ILE A 422 13.79 -15.37 -4.21
N LYS A 423 14.81 -16.06 -4.73
CA LYS A 423 15.44 -17.20 -4.05
C LYS A 423 16.64 -16.76 -3.22
N ALA A 424 16.83 -17.42 -2.08
CA ALA A 424 17.98 -17.22 -1.21
C ALA A 424 19.32 -17.49 -1.90
N GLN A 425 19.33 -18.41 -2.87
CA GLN A 425 20.54 -18.79 -3.61
C GLN A 425 21.05 -17.68 -4.54
N ASP A 426 20.14 -16.83 -5.01
CA ASP A 426 20.43 -15.75 -5.97
C ASP A 426 20.69 -14.40 -5.26
N THR A 427 20.57 -14.38 -3.92
CA THR A 427 20.57 -13.17 -3.10
C THR A 427 21.61 -13.27 -1.98
N PRO A 428 22.44 -12.25 -1.75
CA PRO A 428 23.33 -12.22 -0.58
C PRO A 428 22.53 -12.39 0.73
N SER A 429 22.98 -13.28 1.62
CA SER A 429 22.21 -13.70 2.82
C SER A 429 21.60 -12.55 3.62
N GLY A 430 22.36 -11.49 3.92
CA GLY A 430 21.83 -10.34 4.69
C GLY A 430 20.83 -9.44 3.94
N ALA A 431 20.73 -9.56 2.61
CA ALA A 431 19.69 -8.89 1.82
C ALA A 431 18.43 -9.76 1.68
N TYR A 432 18.59 -11.09 1.62
CA TYR A 432 17.47 -12.02 1.54
C TYR A 432 16.56 -11.93 2.76
N ASP A 433 17.13 -11.95 3.96
CA ASP A 433 16.34 -11.88 5.21
C ASP A 433 15.53 -10.58 5.28
N LYS A 434 16.13 -9.44 4.88
CA LYS A 434 15.44 -8.14 4.82
C LYS A 434 14.33 -8.11 3.77
N LEU A 435 14.54 -8.75 2.61
CA LEU A 435 13.50 -8.86 1.58
C LEU A 435 12.34 -9.73 2.04
N LYS A 436 12.61 -10.79 2.80
CA LYS A 436 11.58 -11.64 3.43
C LYS A 436 10.79 -10.86 4.47
N ASP A 437 11.45 -10.04 5.29
CA ASP A 437 10.74 -9.14 6.22
C ASP A 437 9.86 -8.13 5.46
N CYS A 438 10.36 -7.56 4.34
CA CYS A 438 9.58 -6.68 3.49
C CYS A 438 8.37 -7.39 2.86
N GLN A 439 8.54 -8.65 2.46
CA GLN A 439 7.46 -9.48 1.91
C GLN A 439 6.29 -9.57 2.90
N GLU A 440 6.54 -9.98 4.15
CA GLU A 440 5.49 -10.10 5.17
C GLU A 440 4.83 -8.74 5.47
N ARG A 441 5.62 -7.66 5.49
CA ARG A 441 5.07 -6.31 5.67
C ARG A 441 4.13 -5.90 4.53
N PHE A 442 4.40 -6.28 3.29
CA PHE A 442 3.50 -6.00 2.17
C PHE A 442 2.22 -6.82 2.23
N LYS A 443 2.26 -8.05 2.75
CA LYS A 443 1.05 -8.84 2.99
C LYS A 443 0.13 -8.13 4.00
N VAL A 444 0.68 -7.77 5.17
CA VAL A 444 -0.06 -7.04 6.20
C VAL A 444 -0.60 -5.72 5.64
N LEU A 445 0.21 -4.99 4.86
CA LEU A 445 -0.22 -3.74 4.25
C LEU A 445 -1.36 -3.95 3.23
N ALA A 446 -1.26 -4.99 2.39
CA ALA A 446 -2.32 -5.32 1.45
C ALA A 446 -3.64 -5.60 2.17
N ASP A 447 -3.61 -6.46 3.19
CA ASP A 447 -4.80 -6.83 3.96
C ASP A 447 -5.38 -5.61 4.70
N SER A 448 -4.53 -4.83 5.38
CA SER A 448 -4.98 -3.62 6.12
C SER A 448 -5.67 -2.59 5.23
N TRP A 449 -5.12 -2.27 4.05
CA TRP A 449 -5.73 -1.29 3.15
C TRP A 449 -7.02 -1.81 2.51
N PHE A 450 -7.14 -3.13 2.31
CA PHE A 450 -8.39 -3.74 1.86
C PHE A 450 -9.48 -3.57 2.94
N GLU A 451 -9.18 -4.00 4.16
CA GLU A 451 -10.09 -3.96 5.30
C GLU A 451 -10.48 -2.51 5.65
N GLU A 452 -9.51 -1.60 5.79
CA GLU A 452 -9.76 -0.19 6.09
C GLU A 452 -10.61 0.50 5.01
N THR A 453 -10.46 0.13 3.74
CA THR A 453 -11.30 0.68 2.67
C THR A 453 -12.75 0.18 2.78
N VAL A 454 -12.95 -1.10 3.11
CA VAL A 454 -14.28 -1.68 3.35
C VAL A 454 -14.92 -1.05 4.58
N ASP A 455 -14.18 -0.96 5.69
CA ASP A 455 -14.65 -0.36 6.95
C ASP A 455 -15.00 1.13 6.77
N SER A 456 -14.20 1.88 6.01
CA SER A 456 -14.51 3.26 5.65
C SER A 456 -15.82 3.37 4.86
N GLN A 457 -16.11 2.45 3.93
CA GLN A 457 -17.39 2.44 3.22
C GLN A 457 -18.56 2.02 4.12
N SER A 458 -18.33 1.04 4.99
CA SER A 458 -19.31 0.61 6.01
C SER A 458 -19.68 1.77 6.94
N GLN A 459 -18.70 2.54 7.41
CA GLN A 459 -18.93 3.71 8.24
C GLN A 459 -19.74 4.78 7.50
N LYS A 460 -19.43 5.07 6.23
CA LYS A 460 -20.22 6.02 5.43
C LYS A 460 -21.68 5.60 5.31
N VAL A 461 -21.94 4.30 5.16
CA VAL A 461 -23.31 3.77 5.12
C VAL A 461 -24.00 3.95 6.48
N ASN A 462 -23.30 3.70 7.58
CA ASN A 462 -23.84 3.92 8.93
C ASN A 462 -24.13 5.41 9.18
N ASP A 463 -23.23 6.32 8.77
CA ASP A 463 -23.41 7.77 8.89
C ASP A 463 -24.63 8.28 8.11
N ILE A 464 -24.93 7.67 6.94
CA ILE A 464 -26.15 7.97 6.19
C ILE A 464 -27.38 7.49 6.97
N LEU A 465 -27.33 6.30 7.55
CA LEU A 465 -28.44 5.73 8.33
C LEU A 465 -28.70 6.48 9.64
N ASP A 466 -27.73 7.23 10.17
CA ASP A 466 -27.96 8.07 11.35
C ASP A 466 -29.08 9.12 11.11
N SER A 467 -29.29 9.55 9.87
CA SER A 467 -30.42 10.43 9.51
C SER A 467 -31.80 9.78 9.67
N ALA A 468 -31.87 8.45 9.67
CA ALA A 468 -33.10 7.71 9.95
C ALA A 468 -33.46 7.69 11.45
N GLU A 469 -32.58 8.16 12.35
CA GLU A 469 -32.73 8.19 13.83
C GLU A 469 -33.41 6.93 14.39
N GLY A 470 -32.96 5.75 13.94
CA GLY A 470 -33.47 4.46 14.39
C GLY A 470 -34.86 4.10 13.86
N PHE A 471 -35.32 4.72 12.77
CA PHE A 471 -36.60 4.46 12.11
C PHE A 471 -37.83 4.66 13.01
N VAL A 472 -37.73 5.53 14.01
CA VAL A 472 -38.82 5.83 14.95
C VAL A 472 -39.88 6.71 14.28
N GLY A 473 -41.15 6.35 14.40
CA GLY A 473 -42.26 7.22 14.04
C GLY A 473 -42.51 7.31 12.53
N THR A 474 -42.18 6.25 11.79
CA THR A 474 -42.34 6.24 10.32
C THR A 474 -43.80 6.28 9.88
N THR A 475 -44.78 6.16 10.79
CA THR A 475 -46.19 6.47 10.48
C THR A 475 -46.36 7.88 9.90
N ASP A 476 -45.60 8.86 10.39
CA ASP A 476 -45.60 10.20 9.82
C ASP A 476 -44.92 10.22 8.43
N GLN A 477 -45.55 10.90 7.46
CA GLN A 477 -45.05 10.88 6.08
C GLN A 477 -43.71 11.62 5.94
N GLU A 478 -43.54 12.77 6.59
CA GLU A 478 -42.28 13.53 6.51
C GLU A 478 -41.14 12.70 7.11
N ARG A 479 -41.41 11.99 8.22
CA ARG A 479 -40.41 11.10 8.83
C ARG A 479 -40.07 9.92 7.93
N PHE A 480 -41.08 9.30 7.33
CA PHE A 480 -40.89 8.21 6.38
C PHE A 480 -40.04 8.65 5.18
N ASP A 481 -40.32 9.82 4.60
CA ASP A 481 -39.58 10.34 3.45
C ASP A 481 -38.08 10.51 3.77
N VAL A 482 -37.74 10.91 5.01
CA VAL A 482 -36.33 10.98 5.48
C VAL A 482 -35.70 9.58 5.57
N CYS A 483 -36.40 8.61 6.15
CA CYS A 483 -35.91 7.23 6.24
C CYS A 483 -35.75 6.59 4.85
N GLU A 484 -36.72 6.79 3.97
CA GLU A 484 -36.68 6.33 2.57
C GLU A 484 -35.51 6.94 1.83
N ALA A 485 -35.28 8.25 1.98
CA ALA A 485 -34.14 8.93 1.39
C ALA A 485 -32.81 8.35 1.91
N ALA A 486 -32.70 8.08 3.21
CA ALA A 486 -31.50 7.49 3.82
C ALA A 486 -31.21 6.10 3.24
N VAL A 487 -32.20 5.21 3.20
CA VAL A 487 -32.03 3.84 2.67
C VAL A 487 -31.71 3.86 1.17
N ASN A 488 -32.34 4.75 0.39
CA ASN A 488 -32.00 4.94 -1.02
C ASN A 488 -30.56 5.44 -1.21
N GLN A 489 -30.11 6.39 -0.38
CA GLN A 489 -28.73 6.88 -0.42
C GLN A 489 -27.74 5.77 -0.06
N VAL A 490 -28.04 4.90 0.90
CA VAL A 490 -27.23 3.71 1.20
C VAL A 490 -27.13 2.80 -0.01
N LEU A 491 -28.26 2.41 -0.62
CA LEU A 491 -28.27 1.55 -1.80
C LEU A 491 -27.45 2.14 -2.95
N GLN A 492 -27.58 3.45 -3.19
CA GLN A 492 -26.80 4.16 -4.21
C GLN A 492 -25.30 4.16 -3.90
N ASN A 493 -24.91 4.38 -2.63
CA ASN A 493 -23.51 4.34 -2.22
C ASN A 493 -22.90 2.94 -2.39
N VAL A 494 -23.62 1.89 -2.00
CA VAL A 494 -23.20 0.50 -2.22
C VAL A 494 -23.00 0.21 -3.72
N ARG A 495 -23.97 0.59 -4.56
CA ARG A 495 -23.88 0.41 -6.02
C ARG A 495 -22.71 1.19 -6.63
N ARG A 496 -22.48 2.42 -6.19
CA ARG A 496 -21.35 3.25 -6.63
C ARG A 496 -20.01 2.63 -6.24
N PHE A 497 -19.89 2.17 -4.99
CA PHE A 497 -18.69 1.49 -4.52
C PHE A 497 -18.42 0.23 -5.35
N ALA A 498 -19.44 -0.62 -5.55
CA ALA A 498 -19.35 -1.81 -6.38
C ALA A 498 -18.86 -1.48 -7.80
N GLN A 499 -19.40 -0.46 -8.45
CA GLN A 499 -18.95 -0.03 -9.78
C GLN A 499 -17.48 0.41 -9.81
N GLN A 500 -17.02 1.12 -8.78
CA GLN A 500 -15.64 1.63 -8.71
C GLN A 500 -14.60 0.51 -8.55
N VAL A 501 -14.94 -0.57 -7.84
CA VAL A 501 -13.98 -1.64 -7.50
C VAL A 501 -14.10 -2.89 -8.38
N LYS A 502 -15.18 -3.03 -9.17
CA LYS A 502 -15.45 -4.21 -10.03
C LYS A 502 -14.31 -4.56 -11.00
N LEU A 503 -13.66 -3.56 -11.58
CA LEU A 503 -12.56 -3.77 -12.52
C LEU A 503 -11.19 -3.77 -11.87
N VAL A 504 -11.11 -3.52 -10.56
CA VAL A 504 -9.87 -3.45 -9.78
C VAL A 504 -9.61 -4.75 -9.04
N LEU A 505 -10.61 -5.27 -8.33
CA LEU A 505 -10.46 -6.46 -7.49
C LEU A 505 -10.64 -7.75 -8.29
N ALA A 506 -10.02 -8.84 -7.80
CA ALA A 506 -10.36 -10.19 -8.23
C ALA A 506 -11.81 -10.52 -7.83
N LYS A 507 -12.45 -11.44 -8.56
CA LYS A 507 -13.88 -11.76 -8.42
C LYS A 507 -14.25 -12.12 -6.98
N GLY A 508 -13.49 -13.00 -6.33
CA GLY A 508 -13.73 -13.36 -4.93
C GLY A 508 -13.60 -12.18 -3.96
N LYS A 509 -12.53 -11.38 -4.09
CA LYS A 509 -12.28 -10.19 -3.25
C LYS A 509 -13.30 -9.08 -3.49
N TYR A 510 -13.80 -8.96 -4.72
CA TYR A 510 -14.86 -8.01 -5.09
C TYR A 510 -16.14 -8.29 -4.29
N TYR A 511 -16.63 -9.54 -4.29
CA TYR A 511 -17.84 -9.89 -3.57
C TYR A 511 -17.65 -9.84 -2.05
N GLN A 512 -16.46 -10.16 -1.55
CA GLN A 512 -16.13 -9.96 -0.13
C GLN A 512 -16.23 -8.48 0.27
N ALA A 513 -15.66 -7.57 -0.53
CA ALA A 513 -15.70 -6.14 -0.24
C ALA A 513 -17.12 -5.57 -0.29
N VAL A 514 -17.87 -5.85 -1.37
CA VAL A 514 -19.25 -5.36 -1.53
C VAL A 514 -20.17 -6.00 -0.48
N GLY A 515 -19.99 -7.30 -0.22
CA GLY A 515 -20.73 -8.03 0.80
C GLY A 515 -20.53 -7.48 2.20
N GLY A 516 -19.29 -7.11 2.57
CA GLY A 516 -18.99 -6.48 3.85
C GLY A 516 -19.77 -5.17 4.08
N VAL A 517 -19.81 -4.30 3.06
CA VAL A 517 -20.54 -3.01 3.15
C VAL A 517 -22.05 -3.23 3.23
N VAL A 518 -22.61 -4.14 2.41
CA VAL A 518 -24.03 -4.51 2.49
C VAL A 518 -24.34 -5.08 3.87
N ASN A 519 -23.51 -5.98 4.37
CA ASN A 519 -23.71 -6.60 5.69
C ASN A 519 -23.72 -5.56 6.82
N SER A 520 -22.86 -4.52 6.76
CA SER A 520 -22.90 -3.41 7.72
C SER A 520 -24.25 -2.66 7.66
N ALA A 521 -24.74 -2.38 6.45
CA ALA A 521 -26.04 -1.75 6.25
C ALA A 521 -27.17 -2.59 6.87
N LEU A 522 -27.17 -3.90 6.60
CA LEU A 522 -28.17 -4.82 7.14
C LEU A 522 -28.11 -4.88 8.66
N SER A 523 -26.91 -4.98 9.24
CA SER A 523 -26.72 -4.98 10.69
C SER A 523 -27.35 -3.74 11.32
N ARG A 524 -27.04 -2.56 10.77
CA ARG A 524 -27.57 -1.28 11.29
C ARG A 524 -29.09 -1.22 11.26
N ILE A 525 -29.71 -1.60 10.13
CA ILE A 525 -31.18 -1.60 10.02
C ILE A 525 -31.81 -2.66 10.93
N LEU A 526 -31.24 -3.87 11.01
CA LEU A 526 -31.70 -4.93 11.91
C LEU A 526 -31.70 -4.44 13.36
N ASP A 527 -30.59 -3.88 13.82
CA ASP A 527 -30.42 -3.41 15.20
C ASP A 527 -31.42 -2.30 15.52
N ASP A 528 -31.58 -1.33 14.63
CA ASP A 528 -32.48 -0.20 14.82
C ASP A 528 -33.96 -0.62 14.83
N VAL A 529 -34.38 -1.49 13.90
CA VAL A 529 -35.77 -1.97 13.82
C VAL A 529 -36.11 -2.89 15.00
N LEU A 530 -35.20 -3.78 15.40
CA LEU A 530 -35.41 -4.67 16.56
C LEU A 530 -35.41 -3.91 17.90
N ALA A 531 -34.84 -2.71 17.95
CA ALA A 531 -34.84 -1.85 19.13
C ALA A 531 -36.15 -1.05 19.32
N LEU A 532 -37.05 -1.03 18.33
CA LEU A 532 -38.32 -0.31 18.42
C LEU A 532 -39.23 -0.91 19.51
N PRO A 533 -39.73 -0.09 20.47
CA PRO A 533 -40.49 -0.60 21.61
C PRO A 533 -41.95 -0.96 21.28
N ASP A 534 -42.57 -0.23 20.36
CA ASP A 534 -43.95 -0.40 19.90
C ASP A 534 -44.00 0.03 18.43
N VAL A 535 -44.62 -0.80 17.59
CA VAL A 535 -44.68 -0.62 16.13
C VAL A 535 -46.13 -0.76 15.70
N THR A 536 -46.69 0.33 15.15
CA THR A 536 -48.07 0.28 14.64
C THR A 536 -48.15 -0.57 13.36
N ALA A 537 -49.35 -1.04 12.99
CA ALA A 537 -49.52 -1.83 11.77
C ALA A 537 -49.11 -1.04 10.50
N GLU A 538 -49.35 0.27 10.47
CA GLU A 538 -48.94 1.15 9.38
C GLU A 538 -47.41 1.34 9.36
N GLU A 539 -46.80 1.55 10.54
CA GLU A 539 -45.34 1.63 10.70
C GLU A 539 -44.65 0.33 10.27
N SER A 540 -45.20 -0.83 10.62
CA SER A 540 -44.65 -2.14 10.22
C SER A 540 -44.61 -2.32 8.71
N HIS A 541 -45.67 -1.90 8.01
CA HIS A 541 -45.70 -1.95 6.54
C HIS A 541 -44.67 -1.01 5.93
N LYS A 542 -44.57 0.23 6.43
CA LYS A 542 -43.56 1.20 5.99
C LYS A 542 -42.13 0.70 6.24
N LEU A 543 -41.85 0.07 7.38
CA LEU A 543 -40.55 -0.54 7.66
C LEU A 543 -40.22 -1.69 6.68
N SER A 544 -41.21 -2.50 6.32
CA SER A 544 -41.06 -3.55 5.28
C SER A 544 -40.73 -2.94 3.91
N GLU A 545 -41.39 -1.85 3.52
CA GLU A 545 -41.06 -1.12 2.28
C GLU A 545 -39.60 -0.64 2.26
N LEU A 546 -39.11 -0.10 3.38
CA LEU A 546 -37.70 0.29 3.51
C LEU A 546 -36.75 -0.91 3.38
N CYS A 547 -37.10 -2.05 3.99
CA CYS A 547 -36.32 -3.29 3.85
C CYS A 547 -36.24 -3.76 2.39
N HIS A 548 -37.35 -3.68 1.65
CA HIS A 548 -37.39 -4.04 0.23
C HIS A 548 -36.51 -3.16 -0.66
N ILE A 549 -36.35 -1.86 -0.34
CA ILE A 549 -35.43 -0.99 -1.08
C ILE A 549 -33.99 -1.54 -0.96
N LEU A 550 -33.54 -1.85 0.25
CA LEU A 550 -32.18 -2.33 0.45
C LEU A 550 -31.98 -3.75 -0.09
N ALA A 551 -33.02 -4.60 -0.06
CA ALA A 551 -32.99 -5.93 -0.68
C ALA A 551 -32.63 -5.89 -2.19
N ALA A 552 -32.85 -4.76 -2.87
CA ALA A 552 -32.41 -4.56 -4.25
C ALA A 552 -30.87 -4.56 -4.42
N SER A 553 -30.07 -4.65 -3.34
CA SER A 553 -28.63 -4.91 -3.40
C SER A 553 -28.30 -6.34 -3.83
N GLU A 554 -29.25 -7.28 -3.73
CA GLU A 554 -29.09 -8.67 -4.18
C GLU A 554 -28.62 -8.77 -5.63
N GLY A 555 -29.09 -7.86 -6.49
CA GLY A 555 -28.70 -7.80 -7.91
C GLY A 555 -27.21 -7.59 -8.15
N LEU A 556 -26.43 -7.18 -7.14
CA LEU A 556 -24.97 -7.10 -7.22
C LEU A 556 -24.27 -8.47 -7.15
N PHE A 557 -24.99 -9.51 -6.73
CA PHE A 557 -24.52 -10.88 -6.53
C PHE A 557 -25.17 -11.85 -7.53
N VAL A 558 -25.45 -11.35 -8.73
CA VAL A 558 -26.00 -12.12 -9.85
C VAL A 558 -25.06 -11.97 -11.05
N GLU A 559 -24.59 -13.08 -11.59
CA GLU A 559 -23.70 -13.11 -12.77
C GLU A 559 -24.45 -13.48 -14.04
N ASP A 560 -25.32 -14.50 -13.93
CA ASP A 560 -26.20 -14.96 -14.98
C ASP A 560 -27.65 -14.79 -14.48
N PRO A 561 -28.50 -14.02 -15.19
CA PRO A 561 -29.92 -13.89 -14.84
C PRO A 561 -30.68 -15.23 -14.76
N ALA A 562 -30.14 -16.31 -15.34
CA ALA A 562 -30.72 -17.64 -15.25
C ALA A 562 -30.39 -18.39 -13.95
N GLN A 563 -29.44 -17.89 -13.15
CA GLN A 563 -29.00 -18.51 -11.89
C GLN A 563 -29.48 -17.72 -10.67
N PRO A 564 -29.70 -18.40 -9.53
CA PRO A 564 -30.03 -17.71 -8.29
C PRO A 564 -28.87 -16.82 -7.84
N SER A 565 -29.20 -15.80 -7.06
CA SER A 565 -28.18 -14.98 -6.39
C SER A 565 -27.35 -15.86 -5.44
N PHE A 566 -26.09 -15.49 -5.27
CA PHE A 566 -25.20 -16.12 -4.29
C PHE A 566 -24.87 -15.15 -3.14
N VAL A 567 -25.74 -14.17 -2.91
CA VAL A 567 -25.58 -13.12 -1.88
C VAL A 567 -25.31 -13.71 -0.49
N VAL A 568 -25.97 -14.82 -0.15
CA VAL A 568 -25.84 -15.53 1.14
C VAL A 568 -24.40 -16.00 1.39
N ALA A 569 -23.59 -16.22 0.36
CA ALA A 569 -22.19 -16.62 0.51
C ALA A 569 -21.28 -15.48 0.99
N TYR A 570 -21.69 -14.22 0.79
CA TYR A 570 -20.86 -13.03 1.06
C TYR A 570 -21.50 -12.05 2.05
N VAL A 571 -22.80 -12.18 2.34
CA VAL A 571 -23.56 -11.34 3.27
C VAL A 571 -24.18 -12.23 4.35
N PRO A 572 -23.48 -12.46 5.49
CA PRO A 572 -23.94 -13.35 6.54
C PRO A 572 -25.33 -13.02 7.11
N LEU A 573 -25.67 -11.73 7.22
CA LEU A 573 -26.96 -11.28 7.77
C LEU A 573 -28.12 -11.28 6.74
N TRP A 574 -27.90 -11.77 5.52
CA TRP A 574 -28.88 -11.69 4.44
C TRP A 574 -30.19 -12.42 4.74
N LEU A 575 -30.11 -13.65 5.24
CA LEU A 575 -31.30 -14.46 5.55
C LEU A 575 -32.07 -13.84 6.72
N LYS A 576 -31.37 -13.48 7.79
CA LYS A 576 -31.97 -12.79 8.95
C LYS A 576 -32.72 -11.52 8.52
N PHE A 577 -32.12 -10.70 7.67
CA PHE A 577 -32.75 -9.48 7.15
C PHE A 577 -33.96 -9.76 6.27
N SER A 578 -33.86 -10.74 5.36
CA SER A 578 -35.00 -11.16 4.51
C SER A 578 -36.19 -11.62 5.37
N TYR A 579 -35.92 -12.43 6.40
CA TYR A 579 -36.94 -12.86 7.35
C TYR A 579 -37.50 -11.70 8.18
N LEU A 580 -36.70 -10.71 8.57
CA LEU A 580 -37.24 -9.52 9.25
C LEU A 580 -38.29 -8.82 8.39
N SER A 581 -38.03 -8.63 7.10
CA SER A 581 -39.00 -8.03 6.16
C SER A 581 -40.30 -8.82 6.12
N GLU A 582 -40.23 -10.15 6.07
CA GLU A 582 -41.42 -11.02 6.10
C GLU A 582 -42.15 -10.96 7.46
N LEU A 583 -41.42 -10.93 8.57
CA LEU A 583 -41.99 -10.90 9.92
C LEU A 583 -42.73 -9.60 10.22
N LEU A 584 -42.31 -8.47 9.65
CA LEU A 584 -43.00 -7.18 9.76
C LEU A 584 -44.40 -7.21 9.12
N GLU A 585 -44.64 -8.09 8.13
CA GLU A 585 -45.95 -8.23 7.47
C GLU A 585 -46.74 -9.47 7.93
N ALA A 586 -46.10 -10.36 8.69
CA ALA A 586 -46.67 -11.63 9.11
C ALA A 586 -47.71 -11.48 10.23
N SER A 587 -48.70 -12.39 10.25
CA SER A 587 -49.59 -12.52 11.39
C SER A 587 -48.92 -13.29 12.54
N ILE A 588 -49.38 -13.11 13.77
CA ILE A 588 -48.82 -13.85 14.93
C ILE A 588 -48.90 -15.38 14.78
N ALA A 589 -49.86 -15.88 14.00
CA ALA A 589 -49.97 -17.30 13.69
C ALA A 589 -48.87 -17.75 12.72
N ASP A 590 -48.57 -16.93 11.71
CA ASP A 590 -47.50 -17.20 10.74
C ASP A 590 -46.13 -17.13 11.42
N ILE A 591 -45.90 -16.16 12.31
CA ILE A 591 -44.67 -16.09 13.12
C ILE A 591 -44.50 -17.35 13.97
N SER A 592 -45.57 -17.82 14.62
CA SER A 592 -45.52 -19.08 15.37
C SER A 592 -45.21 -20.28 14.46
N TYR A 593 -45.73 -20.30 13.24
CA TYR A 593 -45.49 -21.37 12.29
C TYR A 593 -44.04 -21.37 11.77
N LEU A 594 -43.53 -20.20 11.34
CA LEU A 594 -42.14 -20.02 10.92
C LEU A 594 -41.15 -20.40 12.02
N PHE A 595 -41.48 -20.09 13.27
CA PHE A 595 -40.70 -20.52 14.42
C PHE A 595 -40.68 -22.04 14.56
N GLU A 596 -41.83 -22.72 14.47
CA GLU A 596 -41.94 -24.19 14.59
C GLU A 596 -41.24 -24.95 13.47
N GLU A 597 -41.28 -24.42 12.25
CA GLU A 597 -40.55 -24.98 11.11
C GLU A 597 -39.02 -24.77 11.22
N GLY A 598 -38.56 -23.99 12.20
CA GLY A 598 -37.14 -23.71 12.43
C GLY A 598 -36.53 -22.71 11.44
N ALA A 599 -37.36 -21.94 10.72
CA ALA A 599 -36.91 -20.94 9.76
C ALA A 599 -36.28 -19.70 10.43
N LEU A 600 -36.60 -19.46 11.71
CA LEU A 600 -36.15 -18.29 12.47
C LEU A 600 -34.89 -18.53 13.33
N VAL A 601 -34.10 -19.55 13.00
CA VAL A 601 -32.91 -19.96 13.78
C VAL A 601 -31.84 -18.87 13.86
N ASP A 602 -31.78 -17.97 12.88
CA ASP A 602 -30.82 -16.86 12.84
C ASP A 602 -31.14 -15.71 13.82
N PHE A 603 -32.32 -15.73 14.44
CA PHE A 603 -32.70 -14.77 15.47
C PHE A 603 -32.47 -15.33 16.87
N GLU A 604 -32.02 -14.48 17.77
CA GLU A 604 -32.05 -14.78 19.19
C GLU A 604 -33.49 -14.78 19.71
N ILE A 605 -33.77 -15.60 20.72
CA ILE A 605 -35.10 -15.67 21.34
C ILE A 605 -35.50 -14.31 21.94
N SER A 606 -34.55 -13.56 22.49
CA SER A 606 -34.72 -12.18 22.97
C SER A 606 -35.23 -11.25 21.86
N GLU A 607 -34.61 -11.31 20.68
CA GLU A 607 -34.98 -10.50 19.51
C GLU A 607 -36.40 -10.83 19.04
N LEU A 608 -36.73 -12.12 18.88
CA LEU A 608 -38.07 -12.55 18.47
C LEU A 608 -39.14 -12.14 19.47
N VAL A 609 -38.86 -12.27 20.77
CA VAL A 609 -39.79 -11.85 21.82
C VAL A 609 -39.99 -10.34 21.81
N ASN A 610 -38.92 -9.55 21.60
CA ASN A 610 -39.02 -8.10 21.50
C ASN A 610 -39.82 -7.68 20.26
N LEU A 611 -39.56 -8.32 19.11
CA LEU A 611 -40.31 -8.07 17.88
C LEU A 611 -41.81 -8.38 18.04
N VAL A 612 -42.17 -9.52 18.65
CA VAL A 612 -43.58 -9.86 18.92
C VAL A 612 -44.24 -8.90 19.90
N ARG A 613 -43.48 -8.34 20.86
CA ARG A 613 -43.99 -7.31 21.78
C ARG A 613 -44.23 -5.99 21.06
N ALA A 614 -43.34 -5.62 20.14
CA ALA A 614 -43.43 -4.39 19.36
C ALA A 614 -44.58 -4.44 18.35
N LEU A 615 -44.76 -5.56 17.63
CA LEU A 615 -45.74 -5.69 16.55
C LEU A 615 -47.19 -5.95 17.01
N PHE A 616 -47.39 -6.53 18.19
CA PHE A 616 -48.71 -6.99 18.63
C PHE A 616 -49.13 -6.42 19.98
N ALA A 617 -50.38 -5.95 20.05
CA ALA A 617 -51.00 -5.51 21.29
C ALA A 617 -51.09 -6.62 22.35
N ASP A 618 -51.23 -6.23 23.62
CA ASP A 618 -51.28 -7.17 24.75
C ASP A 618 -52.54 -8.04 24.73
N THR A 619 -52.37 -9.27 24.25
CA THR A 619 -53.43 -10.27 24.12
C THR A 619 -52.97 -11.61 24.66
N GLN A 620 -53.92 -12.49 24.98
CA GLN A 620 -53.61 -13.87 25.39
C GLN A 620 -52.86 -14.63 24.30
N LEU A 621 -53.17 -14.37 23.02
CA LEU A 621 -52.44 -14.95 21.89
C LEU A 621 -50.97 -14.52 21.90
N ARG A 622 -50.70 -13.22 22.09
CA ARG A 622 -49.33 -12.71 22.24
C ARG A 622 -48.57 -13.37 23.38
N THR A 623 -49.21 -13.46 24.55
CA THR A 623 -48.60 -14.09 25.73
C THR A 623 -48.27 -15.56 25.48
N ASN A 624 -49.17 -16.31 24.82
CA ASN A 624 -48.95 -17.71 24.48
C ASN A 624 -47.80 -17.89 23.47
N THR A 625 -47.74 -17.06 22.43
CA THR A 625 -46.65 -17.09 21.45
C THR A 625 -45.31 -16.75 22.10
N ILE A 626 -45.25 -15.73 22.96
CA ILE A 626 -44.02 -15.38 23.71
C ILE A 626 -43.59 -16.55 24.60
N ASN A 627 -44.50 -17.17 25.35
CA ASN A 627 -44.18 -18.33 26.19
C ASN A 627 -43.68 -19.53 25.38
N LYS A 628 -44.10 -19.65 24.11
CA LYS A 628 -43.64 -20.66 23.18
C LYS A 628 -42.22 -20.36 22.67
N LEU A 629 -41.95 -19.12 22.25
CA LEU A 629 -40.61 -18.67 21.86
C LEU A 629 -39.59 -18.88 22.99
N MET A 630 -39.99 -18.58 24.23
CA MET A 630 -39.15 -18.75 25.41
C MET A 630 -38.80 -20.22 25.74
N GLN A 631 -39.45 -21.21 25.10
CA GLN A 631 -39.07 -22.62 25.24
C GLN A 631 -37.82 -22.98 24.42
N GLY A 632 -37.30 -22.05 23.62
CA GLY A 632 -36.13 -22.23 22.77
C GLY A 632 -36.50 -22.70 21.36
N HIS A 633 -35.56 -22.54 20.44
CA HIS A 633 -35.73 -22.95 19.05
C HIS A 633 -36.07 -24.44 18.96
N PRO A 634 -36.98 -24.84 18.05
CA PRO A 634 -37.31 -26.24 17.88
C PRO A 634 -36.06 -27.03 17.45
N VAL A 635 -35.78 -28.10 18.18
CA VAL A 635 -34.72 -29.04 17.83
C VAL A 635 -35.29 -30.00 16.79
N HIS A 636 -34.95 -29.78 15.52
CA HIS A 636 -35.23 -30.76 14.47
C HIS A 636 -34.50 -32.07 14.81
N SER A 637 -35.27 -33.14 15.03
CA SER A 637 -34.76 -34.50 15.31
C SER A 637 -34.39 -35.24 14.05
#